data_AF-A0A914DQD6-F1
#
_entry.id   AF-A0A914DQD6-F1
#
_cell.length_a   1.000
_cell.length_b   1.000
_cell.length_c   1.000
_cell.angle_alpha   90.00
_cell.angle_beta   90.00
_cell.angle_gamma   90.00
#
_symmetry.space_group_name_H-M   'P 1'
#
loop_
_entity.id
_entity.type
_entity.pdbx_description
1 polymer ?
#
loop_
_entity_poly.entity_id
_entity_poly.type
_entity_poly.pdbx_seq_one_letter_code
_entity_poly.pdbx_strand_id
1 'polypeptide(L)'
;MDVGPNRDLLAEIRAGILGAGGVRFGTYFSLFAWFHPLWNADQKNNTQVYVDTISTPQLKDLVTNYQPDIVWVDGDWLNSWKYWKSDEFIAWLYNESPVKDTVVTNDRWGMDTNCIHGGYYTCHDGYNPGELQSHKWENANSLTAFWGFSRNINFNQYMSLRDALTTLISTVSAGGNLLLNIAPDHNGRVIPLYEERLRDIGLFVNAHSEAIFASKPWIYLNDQGGVWYTSQLRDTTGFDPYRFFNPQKQANTIVYAFITNWPSNNSVTLTSPKPTAQTTVKLFSTNGQFIQLNYTTVNGGIQTSIAGINKKKFAPSSVNSGILVLKIEYTADDNNNPVPVQSSCQTCQLIMTNAVNYFVQNNAITQSALQTKLLSDCGTFAVTQDQTSCKSIVNKDFSKVYNANWSSLDSRPLPIWYDQAKFGIQAHWGVYSVPAYGDESFWFNWKELNDSNLANFVQTHYKPGTTYGDFAKQLDDIYSSDELVAQLAQTISLGGNFVLNIAIDANGRVLPVFEERLKNLGDFVTDHADAIFSSKPWIYQSDVDSVVYTSQLNNPNNLDPYRLYNPQQQNNTVIYAFVTNWPDDNLINLTRVVPTSQTTVNLLHGGPGTYSSVPFSQTSTGILVDISDVSLSNFPSSNYVLFNTFVLKIQNAASQCPVNWIQNSLNKQECLTFGNSTLGWNAANSQCGILGPGATLTSIASAFENTEIAGLTQGCSNAYIGLYRNSSSSNWQWINGDTATYTNWGTGIL
;
A
#
# COMPACT_ATOMS: atom_id res chain seq x y z
N MET A 1 -7.79 9.85 3.45
CA MET A 1 -9.18 9.98 2.96
C MET A 1 -9.52 11.40 2.51
N ASP A 2 -9.26 12.45 3.30
CA ASP A 2 -9.65 13.81 2.90
C ASP A 2 -8.64 14.54 1.99
N VAL A 3 -7.38 14.08 1.98
CA VAL A 3 -6.26 14.69 1.24
C VAL A 3 -5.33 13.58 0.73
N GLY A 4 -4.69 13.81 -0.42
CA GLY A 4 -3.74 12.89 -1.03
C GLY A 4 -4.48 11.79 -1.79
N PRO A 5 -4.24 10.49 -1.51
CA PRO A 5 -4.82 9.38 -2.28
C PRO A 5 -6.33 9.23 -2.15
N ASN A 6 -6.98 9.98 -1.27
CA ASN A 6 -8.41 9.87 -0.96
C ASN A 6 -8.87 8.43 -0.61
N ARG A 7 -7.94 7.62 -0.09
CA ARG A 7 -8.13 6.21 0.26
C ARG A 7 -7.92 5.97 1.75
N ASP A 8 -8.47 4.86 2.22
CA ASP A 8 -8.12 4.26 3.51
C ASP A 8 -6.97 3.27 3.32
N LEU A 9 -5.75 3.82 3.30
CA LEU A 9 -4.53 3.04 3.07
C LEU A 9 -4.34 1.93 4.12
N LEU A 10 -4.76 2.17 5.36
CA LEU A 10 -4.56 1.19 6.44
C LEU A 10 -5.50 0.00 6.28
N ALA A 11 -6.77 0.24 5.87
CA ALA A 11 -7.72 -0.83 5.57
C ALA A 11 -7.24 -1.68 4.39
N GLU A 12 -6.74 -1.03 3.33
CA GLU A 12 -6.25 -1.71 2.14
C GLU A 12 -4.99 -2.55 2.42
N ILE A 13 -4.01 -1.98 3.15
CA ILE A 13 -2.80 -2.71 3.58
C ILE A 13 -3.19 -3.91 4.45
N ARG A 14 -4.10 -3.70 5.41
CA ARG A 14 -4.60 -4.79 6.25
C ARG A 14 -5.26 -5.90 5.41
N ALA A 15 -6.14 -5.53 4.48
CA ALA A 15 -6.80 -6.49 3.61
C ALA A 15 -5.78 -7.30 2.77
N GLY A 16 -4.75 -6.62 2.24
CA GLY A 16 -3.65 -7.28 1.51
C GLY A 16 -2.85 -8.25 2.38
N ILE A 17 -2.48 -7.85 3.60
CA ILE A 17 -1.73 -8.70 4.55
C ILE A 17 -2.55 -9.93 4.95
N LEU A 18 -3.82 -9.74 5.30
CA LEU A 18 -4.69 -10.85 5.71
C LEU A 18 -5.03 -11.78 4.54
N GLY A 19 -5.21 -11.22 3.33
CA GLY A 19 -5.47 -11.99 2.11
C GLY A 19 -4.30 -12.88 1.69
N ALA A 20 -3.05 -12.49 1.98
CA ALA A 20 -1.87 -13.33 1.75
C ALA A 20 -1.82 -14.56 2.66
N GLY A 21 -2.44 -14.48 3.85
CA GLY A 21 -2.46 -15.54 4.86
C GLY A 21 -1.12 -15.73 5.57
N GLY A 22 -1.16 -16.28 6.80
CA GLY A 22 0.05 -16.62 7.56
C GLY A 22 0.84 -15.45 8.14
N VAL A 23 0.34 -14.21 8.02
CA VAL A 23 0.95 -12.99 8.56
C VAL A 23 -0.02 -12.30 9.53
N ARG A 24 0.50 -11.80 10.65
CA ARG A 24 -0.22 -11.01 11.66
C ARG A 24 -0.17 -9.54 11.28
N PHE A 25 -1.23 -8.79 11.58
CA PHE A 25 -1.30 -7.37 11.26
C PHE A 25 -0.99 -6.53 12.50
N GLY A 26 -0.09 -5.55 12.37
CA GLY A 26 0.27 -4.63 13.44
C GLY A 26 0.17 -3.18 12.98
N THR A 27 0.05 -2.28 13.95
CA THR A 27 -0.07 -0.83 13.72
C THR A 27 0.97 -0.08 14.52
N TYR A 28 1.61 0.89 13.89
CA TYR A 28 2.43 1.90 14.54
C TYR A 28 1.60 3.17 14.81
N PHE A 29 1.75 3.78 15.99
CA PHE A 29 1.09 5.04 16.33
C PHE A 29 2.06 5.99 17.06
N SER A 30 2.22 7.20 16.54
CA SER A 30 2.98 8.25 17.24
C SER A 30 2.06 8.96 18.23
N LEU A 31 2.34 8.82 19.54
CA LEU A 31 1.58 9.46 20.60
C LEU A 31 1.61 10.99 20.46
N PHE A 32 2.77 11.50 20.09
CA PHE A 32 3.08 12.90 19.90
C PHE A 32 2.68 13.40 18.50
N ALA A 33 2.31 14.69 18.39
CA ALA A 33 2.05 15.34 17.11
C ALA A 33 2.72 16.72 17.02
N TRP A 34 3.73 16.86 16.14
CA TRP A 34 4.64 18.03 16.09
C TRP A 34 3.93 19.38 16.01
N PHE A 35 2.81 19.47 15.28
CA PHE A 35 2.17 20.76 14.97
C PHE A 35 0.74 20.86 15.47
N HIS A 36 0.26 19.89 16.23
CA HIS A 36 -1.14 19.90 16.65
C HIS A 36 -1.35 21.03 17.69
N PRO A 37 -2.27 21.99 17.47
CA PRO A 37 -2.42 23.13 18.39
C PRO A 37 -2.74 22.70 19.82
N LEU A 38 -3.56 21.65 19.98
CA LEU A 38 -3.87 21.10 21.31
C LEU A 38 -2.66 20.45 21.98
N TRP A 39 -1.78 19.80 21.21
CA TRP A 39 -0.55 19.23 21.75
C TRP A 39 0.34 20.35 22.31
N ASN A 40 0.57 21.40 21.51
CA ASN A 40 1.36 22.55 21.93
C ASN A 40 0.74 23.28 23.14
N ALA A 41 -0.60 23.36 23.19
CA ALA A 41 -1.32 23.92 24.33
C ALA A 41 -1.16 23.08 25.60
N ASP A 42 -1.21 21.75 25.48
CA ASP A 42 -0.99 20.84 26.60
C ASP A 42 0.41 21.00 27.18
N GLN A 43 1.45 21.04 26.33
CA GLN A 43 2.82 21.24 26.78
C GLN A 43 3.02 22.59 27.49
N LYS A 44 2.34 23.65 27.02
CA LYS A 44 2.44 24.99 27.61
C LYS A 44 1.67 25.13 28.93
N ASN A 45 0.51 24.49 29.02
CA ASN A 45 -0.43 24.68 30.14
C ASN A 45 -0.43 23.51 31.12
N ASN A 46 0.35 22.46 30.87
CA ASN A 46 0.37 21.22 31.64
C ASN A 46 -1.03 20.58 31.75
N THR A 47 -1.70 20.44 30.61
CA THR A 47 -3.03 19.80 30.47
C THR A 47 -2.94 18.52 29.65
N GLN A 48 -4.04 17.76 29.52
CA GLN A 48 -4.11 16.51 28.74
C GLN A 48 -5.24 16.56 27.69
N VAL A 49 -5.60 17.76 27.22
CA VAL A 49 -6.73 17.96 26.30
C VAL A 49 -6.47 17.28 24.96
N TYR A 50 -5.25 17.34 24.42
CA TYR A 50 -4.87 16.62 23.21
C TYR A 50 -4.98 15.10 23.40
N VAL A 51 -4.56 14.60 24.56
CA VAL A 51 -4.65 13.17 24.88
C VAL A 51 -6.12 12.73 24.88
N ASP A 52 -6.97 13.47 25.58
CA ASP A 52 -8.39 13.14 25.76
C ASP A 52 -9.22 13.28 24.48
N THR A 53 -8.89 14.26 23.64
CA THR A 53 -9.71 14.62 22.46
C THR A 53 -9.18 14.08 21.14
N ILE A 54 -7.87 13.79 21.04
CA ILE A 54 -7.22 13.37 19.79
C ILE A 54 -6.53 12.01 19.97
N SER A 55 -5.50 11.93 20.81
CA SER A 55 -4.61 10.77 20.85
C SER A 55 -5.33 9.48 21.27
N THR A 56 -6.00 9.48 22.44
CA THR A 56 -6.70 8.30 22.94
C THR A 56 -7.90 7.92 22.05
N PRO A 57 -8.77 8.85 21.58
CA PRO A 57 -9.81 8.51 20.62
C PRO A 57 -9.28 7.90 19.32
N GLN A 58 -8.21 8.43 18.72
CA GLN A 58 -7.61 7.88 17.50
C GLN A 58 -7.02 6.48 17.72
N LEU A 59 -6.34 6.25 18.84
CA LEU A 59 -5.87 4.91 19.21
C LEU A 59 -7.03 3.91 19.36
N LYS A 60 -8.14 4.31 20.01
CA LYS A 60 -9.32 3.45 20.15
C LYS A 60 -9.99 3.19 18.81
N ASP A 61 -10.09 4.19 17.94
CA ASP A 61 -10.63 4.06 16.59
C ASP A 61 -9.78 3.08 15.76
N LEU A 62 -8.46 3.26 15.79
CA LEU A 62 -7.50 2.38 15.11
C LEU A 62 -7.61 0.92 15.59
N VAL A 63 -7.73 0.69 16.89
CA VAL A 63 -7.91 -0.67 17.43
C VAL A 63 -9.28 -1.25 17.05
N THR A 64 -10.34 -0.45 17.10
CA THR A 64 -11.71 -0.90 16.86
C THR A 64 -11.95 -1.24 15.39
N ASN A 65 -11.50 -0.39 14.48
CA ASN A 65 -11.76 -0.52 13.05
C ASN A 65 -10.80 -1.49 12.37
N TYR A 66 -9.52 -1.51 12.77
CA TYR A 66 -8.49 -2.31 12.10
C TYR A 66 -8.06 -3.55 12.87
N GLN A 67 -8.46 -3.71 14.13
CA GLN A 67 -8.24 -4.92 14.93
C GLN A 67 -6.82 -5.50 14.80
N PRO A 68 -5.76 -4.74 15.14
CA PRO A 68 -4.39 -5.20 15.03
C PRO A 68 -4.03 -6.22 16.11
N ASP A 69 -3.14 -7.15 15.76
CA ASP A 69 -2.47 -8.07 16.70
C ASP A 69 -1.35 -7.35 17.50
N ILE A 70 -0.80 -6.24 16.98
CA ILE A 70 0.23 -5.44 17.64
C ILE A 70 -0.16 -3.96 17.62
N VAL A 71 -0.21 -3.32 18.78
CA VAL A 71 -0.27 -1.86 18.90
C VAL A 71 1.10 -1.37 19.36
N TRP A 72 1.88 -0.86 18.40
CA TRP A 72 3.23 -0.36 18.59
C TRP A 72 3.18 1.16 18.70
N VAL A 73 3.60 1.73 19.81
CA VAL A 73 3.59 3.20 20.01
C VAL A 73 4.98 3.81 20.04
N ASP A 74 5.08 5.09 19.71
CA ASP A 74 6.30 5.90 19.76
C ASP A 74 5.96 7.35 20.12
N GLY A 75 6.94 8.26 20.16
CA GLY A 75 6.66 9.67 20.41
C GLY A 75 6.49 10.01 21.88
N ASP A 76 6.83 9.10 22.77
CA ASP A 76 6.60 9.19 24.20
C ASP A 76 7.64 10.04 24.95
N TRP A 77 8.80 10.28 24.33
CA TRP A 77 10.02 10.81 24.95
C TRP A 77 9.91 12.16 25.68
N LEU A 78 8.85 12.95 25.45
CA LEU A 78 8.65 14.24 26.15
C LEU A 78 7.81 14.15 27.42
N ASN A 79 7.02 13.08 27.59
CA ASN A 79 5.99 13.03 28.63
C ASN A 79 5.87 11.64 29.26
N SER A 80 5.55 11.61 30.56
CA SER A 80 5.34 10.35 31.31
C SER A 80 4.09 9.59 30.85
N TRP A 81 4.02 8.30 31.17
CA TRP A 81 2.81 7.50 30.87
C TRP A 81 1.53 8.05 31.50
N LYS A 82 1.65 8.79 32.62
CA LYS A 82 0.51 9.45 33.27
C LYS A 82 -0.09 10.55 32.41
N TYR A 83 0.77 11.33 31.75
CA TYR A 83 0.32 12.36 30.81
C TYR A 83 -0.41 11.72 29.63
N TRP A 84 0.13 10.62 29.11
CA TRP A 84 -0.47 9.88 27.99
C TRP A 84 -1.72 9.07 28.36
N LYS A 85 -2.02 8.94 29.67
CA LYS A 85 -3.06 8.04 30.20
C LYS A 85 -2.93 6.62 29.65
N SER A 86 -1.68 6.17 29.50
CA SER A 86 -1.38 4.92 28.82
C SER A 86 -1.93 3.71 29.57
N ASP A 87 -1.93 3.75 30.90
CA ASP A 87 -2.49 2.70 31.74
C ASP A 87 -4.01 2.56 31.59
N GLU A 88 -4.73 3.67 31.46
CA GLU A 88 -6.17 3.68 31.16
C GLU A 88 -6.44 3.08 29.77
N PHE A 89 -5.67 3.49 28.76
CA PHE A 89 -5.82 2.96 27.39
C PHE A 89 -5.51 1.47 27.32
N ILE A 90 -4.40 1.01 27.91
CA ILE A 90 -4.01 -0.41 27.90
C ILE A 90 -5.00 -1.25 28.71
N ALA A 91 -5.54 -0.74 29.83
CA ALA A 91 -6.61 -1.43 30.56
C ALA A 91 -7.85 -1.63 29.67
N TRP A 92 -8.29 -0.59 28.94
CA TRP A 92 -9.35 -0.73 27.94
C TRP A 92 -8.98 -1.74 26.84
N LEU A 93 -7.75 -1.67 26.32
CA LEU A 93 -7.24 -2.56 25.28
C LEU A 93 -7.35 -4.04 25.70
N TYR A 94 -6.98 -4.36 26.93
CA TYR A 94 -6.98 -5.72 27.46
C TYR A 94 -8.32 -6.21 28.00
N ASN A 95 -9.27 -5.32 28.30
CA ASN A 95 -10.57 -5.71 28.86
C ASN A 95 -11.72 -5.67 27.84
N GLU A 96 -11.74 -4.63 27.00
CA GLU A 96 -12.94 -4.22 26.25
C GLU A 96 -12.75 -4.22 24.74
N SER A 97 -11.51 -4.08 24.24
CA SER A 97 -11.25 -4.01 22.81
C SER A 97 -11.62 -5.31 22.06
N PRO A 98 -11.89 -5.24 20.74
CA PRO A 98 -12.14 -6.44 19.92
C PRO A 98 -10.94 -7.38 19.80
N VAL A 99 -9.73 -6.94 20.19
CA VAL A 99 -8.47 -7.70 20.06
C VAL A 99 -7.86 -8.10 21.40
N LYS A 100 -8.60 -7.91 22.50
CA LYS A 100 -8.12 -8.13 23.87
C LYS A 100 -7.46 -9.48 24.15
N ASP A 101 -7.85 -10.52 23.42
CA ASP A 101 -7.34 -11.89 23.60
C ASP A 101 -6.00 -12.13 22.87
N THR A 102 -5.68 -11.32 21.85
CA THR A 102 -4.53 -11.57 20.96
C THR A 102 -3.54 -10.43 20.89
N VAL A 103 -3.93 -9.21 21.25
CA VAL A 103 -3.11 -8.01 21.09
C VAL A 103 -1.88 -8.00 22.01
N VAL A 104 -0.78 -7.44 21.51
CA VAL A 104 0.43 -7.12 22.28
C VAL A 104 0.82 -5.66 22.09
N THR A 105 1.53 -5.10 23.08
CA THR A 105 2.04 -3.73 23.04
C THR A 105 3.52 -3.69 23.41
N ASN A 106 4.27 -2.75 22.83
CA ASN A 106 5.67 -2.47 23.19
C ASN A 106 5.77 -1.69 24.53
N ASP A 107 6.96 -1.18 24.85
CA ASP A 107 7.33 -0.52 26.10
C ASP A 107 7.47 1.01 26.01
N ARG A 108 7.01 1.63 24.93
CA ARG A 108 7.16 3.08 24.66
C ARG A 108 5.89 3.89 24.97
N TRP A 109 5.28 3.61 26.12
CA TRP A 109 4.03 4.23 26.56
C TRP A 109 4.24 5.49 27.41
N GLY A 110 5.47 5.96 27.54
CA GLY A 110 5.87 7.13 28.31
C GLY A 110 7.39 7.15 28.47
N MET A 111 7.97 8.35 28.62
CA MET A 111 9.43 8.49 28.81
C MET A 111 10.00 7.68 30.00
N ASP A 112 9.14 7.23 30.91
CA ASP A 112 9.42 6.46 32.12
C ASP A 112 8.95 4.99 32.05
N THR A 113 8.64 4.45 30.87
CA THR A 113 8.18 3.05 30.69
C THR A 113 9.16 2.13 29.98
N ASN A 114 10.11 2.70 29.24
CA ASN A 114 10.98 1.95 28.35
C ASN A 114 11.91 0.96 29.10
N CYS A 115 12.01 -0.29 28.66
CA CYS A 115 12.58 -1.44 29.38
C CYS A 115 12.00 -1.71 30.80
N ILE A 116 10.87 -1.10 31.18
CA ILE A 116 10.29 -1.21 32.53
C ILE A 116 8.88 -1.81 32.48
N HIS A 117 8.04 -1.34 31.56
CA HIS A 117 6.63 -1.66 31.45
C HIS A 117 6.27 -2.01 30.00
N GLY A 118 5.18 -2.78 29.80
CA GLY A 118 4.69 -3.14 28.46
C GLY A 118 4.70 -4.64 28.19
N GLY A 119 4.01 -5.06 27.12
CA GLY A 119 3.89 -6.48 26.78
C GLY A 119 5.22 -7.10 26.37
N TYR A 120 6.09 -6.33 25.72
CA TYR A 120 7.46 -6.71 25.38
C TYR A 120 8.36 -5.47 25.32
N TYR A 121 9.66 -5.67 25.46
CA TYR A 121 10.62 -4.56 25.49
C TYR A 121 11.21 -4.28 24.13
N THR A 122 11.30 -3.01 23.77
CA THR A 122 12.07 -2.51 22.63
C THR A 122 13.27 -1.72 23.10
N CYS A 123 13.27 -1.13 24.30
CA CYS A 123 14.41 -0.46 24.94
C CYS A 123 15.01 0.76 24.20
N HIS A 124 15.43 0.60 22.96
CA HIS A 124 15.84 1.66 22.04
C HIS A 124 15.83 1.09 20.61
N ASP A 125 16.02 1.96 19.62
CA ASP A 125 16.12 1.53 18.22
C ASP A 125 17.26 0.53 18.03
N GLY A 126 16.99 -0.60 17.36
CA GLY A 126 17.96 -1.66 17.14
C GLY A 126 18.38 -2.44 18.38
N TYR A 127 17.60 -2.42 19.47
CA TYR A 127 17.93 -3.14 20.70
C TYR A 127 18.21 -4.61 20.43
N ASN A 128 19.43 -5.02 20.75
CA ASN A 128 19.90 -6.40 20.70
C ASN A 128 20.90 -6.62 21.84
N PRO A 129 20.47 -7.17 22.98
CA PRO A 129 21.31 -7.29 24.16
C PRO A 129 22.44 -8.31 23.98
N GLY A 130 22.37 -9.18 22.97
CA GLY A 130 23.36 -10.24 22.76
C GLY A 130 23.37 -11.33 23.85
N GLU A 131 22.42 -11.27 24.79
CA GLU A 131 22.25 -12.19 25.91
C GLU A 131 20.77 -12.42 26.24
N LEU A 132 20.46 -13.52 26.94
CA LEU A 132 19.09 -13.89 27.29
C LEU A 132 18.48 -12.93 28.33
N GLN A 133 17.29 -12.39 28.03
CA GLN A 133 16.55 -11.48 28.91
C GLN A 133 15.48 -12.19 29.75
N SER A 134 15.09 -11.59 30.89
CA SER A 134 13.95 -12.04 31.72
C SER A 134 12.58 -11.67 31.16
N HIS A 135 12.54 -10.78 30.18
CA HIS A 135 11.31 -10.31 29.57
C HIS A 135 11.41 -10.51 28.06
N LYS A 136 10.26 -10.74 27.40
CA LYS A 136 10.25 -10.80 25.94
C LYS A 136 10.63 -9.43 25.39
N TRP A 137 11.37 -9.43 24.30
CA TRP A 137 11.84 -8.22 23.65
C TRP A 137 11.79 -8.33 22.12
N GLU A 138 11.84 -7.18 21.46
CA GLU A 138 11.79 -7.02 20.01
C GLU A 138 12.90 -6.07 19.54
N ASN A 139 13.68 -6.53 18.58
CA ASN A 139 14.66 -5.74 17.85
C ASN A 139 13.94 -5.01 16.71
N ALA A 140 13.46 -3.80 16.94
CA ALA A 140 12.98 -2.94 15.87
C ALA A 140 14.20 -2.33 15.15
N ASN A 141 14.48 -2.74 13.91
CA ASN A 141 15.68 -2.36 13.17
C ASN A 141 15.37 -2.00 11.72
N SER A 142 16.24 -1.26 11.05
CA SER A 142 16.06 -0.85 9.65
C SER A 142 17.15 -1.42 8.75
N LEU A 143 16.81 -1.68 7.48
CA LEU A 143 17.80 -2.06 6.46
C LEU A 143 18.74 -0.91 6.09
N THR A 144 18.50 0.31 6.58
CA THR A 144 19.38 1.48 6.41
C THR A 144 19.49 2.24 7.73
N ALA A 145 20.31 3.30 7.77
CA ALA A 145 20.38 4.20 8.92
C ALA A 145 19.11 5.06 9.12
N PHE A 146 18.21 5.09 8.13
CA PHE A 146 16.95 5.85 8.19
C PHE A 146 15.75 4.93 8.27
N TRP A 147 14.67 5.41 8.86
CA TRP A 147 13.40 4.71 8.87
C TRP A 147 12.60 5.04 7.61
N GLY A 148 12.51 6.33 7.26
CA GLY A 148 11.82 6.82 6.06
C GLY A 148 12.62 6.70 4.75
N PHE A 149 11.92 6.80 3.62
CA PHE A 149 12.55 6.70 2.29
C PHE A 149 13.33 7.97 1.98
N SER A 150 14.56 7.80 1.53
CA SER A 150 15.46 8.89 1.15
C SER A 150 16.21 8.55 -0.14
N ARG A 151 16.14 9.45 -1.12
CA ARG A 151 16.79 9.29 -2.43
C ARG A 151 18.32 9.40 -2.34
N ASN A 152 18.82 9.93 -1.24
CA ASN A 152 20.25 10.20 -1.05
C ASN A 152 21.02 9.04 -0.41
N ILE A 153 20.35 7.92 -0.09
CA ILE A 153 21.00 6.74 0.49
C ILE A 153 21.81 6.04 -0.59
N ASN A 154 23.12 5.91 -0.36
CA ASN A 154 24.00 5.13 -1.24
C ASN A 154 23.84 3.63 -1.00
N PHE A 155 24.12 2.82 -2.02
CA PHE A 155 23.99 1.35 -1.95
C PHE A 155 24.75 0.73 -0.76
N ASN A 156 25.93 1.24 -0.41
CA ASN A 156 26.75 0.74 0.70
C ASN A 156 26.19 1.08 2.10
N GLN A 157 25.15 1.92 2.18
CA GLN A 157 24.45 2.25 3.43
C GLN A 157 23.23 1.35 3.67
N TYR A 158 22.88 0.50 2.70
CA TYR A 158 21.93 -0.59 2.92
C TYR A 158 22.66 -1.77 3.55
N MET A 159 22.06 -2.39 4.55
CA MET A 159 22.56 -3.62 5.14
C MET A 159 22.79 -4.67 4.05
N SER A 160 23.93 -5.36 4.15
CA SER A 160 24.13 -6.54 3.32
C SER A 160 23.14 -7.63 3.75
N LEU A 161 22.82 -8.55 2.84
CA LEU A 161 21.97 -9.70 3.19
C LEU A 161 22.53 -10.46 4.40
N ARG A 162 23.85 -10.62 4.49
CA ARG A 162 24.50 -11.33 5.59
C ARG A 162 24.32 -10.60 6.92
N ASP A 163 24.39 -9.28 6.94
CA ASP A 163 24.21 -8.48 8.17
C ASP A 163 22.75 -8.53 8.63
N ALA A 164 21.80 -8.42 7.70
CA ALA A 164 20.38 -8.56 8.00
C ALA A 164 20.05 -9.95 8.59
N LEU A 165 20.58 -11.03 7.99
CA LEU A 165 20.40 -12.39 8.51
C LEU A 165 21.13 -12.62 9.84
N THR A 166 22.33 -12.05 10.02
CA THR A 166 23.07 -12.13 11.30
C THR A 166 22.30 -11.41 12.42
N THR A 167 21.66 -10.30 12.11
CA THR A 167 20.78 -9.57 13.03
C THR A 167 19.57 -10.42 13.42
N LEU A 168 18.91 -11.06 12.45
CA LEU A 168 17.81 -12.00 12.74
C LEU A 168 18.28 -13.15 13.65
N ILE A 169 19.37 -13.82 13.27
CA ILE A 169 19.88 -14.99 13.97
C ILE A 169 20.26 -14.66 15.42
N SER A 170 21.07 -13.62 15.64
CA SER A 170 21.46 -13.21 16.99
C SER A 170 20.26 -12.81 17.85
N THR A 171 19.28 -12.11 17.26
CA THR A 171 18.04 -11.72 17.94
C THR A 171 17.23 -12.93 18.40
N VAL A 172 16.96 -13.88 17.50
CA VAL A 172 16.16 -15.08 17.81
C VAL A 172 16.90 -15.98 18.81
N SER A 173 18.22 -16.13 18.66
CA SER A 173 19.04 -16.87 19.62
C SER A 173 18.96 -16.31 21.02
N ALA A 174 18.94 -14.98 21.18
CA ALA A 174 18.80 -14.30 22.47
C ALA A 174 17.33 -14.13 22.95
N GLY A 175 16.38 -14.74 22.24
CA GLY A 175 14.97 -14.85 22.65
C GLY A 175 14.07 -13.72 22.16
N GLY A 176 14.61 -12.78 21.38
CA GLY A 176 13.86 -11.67 20.81
C GLY A 176 13.07 -12.03 19.55
N ASN A 177 12.30 -11.07 19.07
CA ASN A 177 11.75 -11.04 17.71
C ASN A 177 12.45 -9.94 16.91
N LEU A 178 12.72 -10.12 15.62
CA LEU A 178 13.21 -9.06 14.74
C LEU A 178 12.03 -8.40 14.01
N LEU A 179 11.85 -7.10 14.15
CA LEU A 179 10.93 -6.29 13.37
C LEU A 179 11.76 -5.44 12.39
N LEU A 180 11.79 -5.83 11.11
CA LEU A 180 12.64 -5.22 10.10
C LEU A 180 11.89 -4.15 9.31
N ASN A 181 12.41 -2.93 9.31
CA ASN A 181 11.83 -1.81 8.59
C ASN A 181 12.22 -1.77 7.12
N ILE A 182 11.24 -1.42 6.30
CA ILE A 182 11.41 -0.94 4.92
C ILE A 182 10.83 0.45 4.76
N ALA A 183 11.26 1.14 3.71
CA ALA A 183 10.81 2.49 3.43
C ALA A 183 10.30 2.61 1.99
N PRO A 184 8.99 2.45 1.77
CA PRO A 184 8.38 2.72 0.47
C PRO A 184 8.60 4.18 0.03
N ASP A 185 8.69 4.41 -1.28
CA ASP A 185 8.68 5.77 -1.81
C ASP A 185 7.29 6.44 -1.67
N HIS A 186 7.16 7.71 -2.05
CA HIS A 186 5.86 8.42 -1.95
C HIS A 186 4.72 7.76 -2.68
N ASN A 187 5.00 6.91 -3.68
CA ASN A 187 3.97 6.19 -4.41
C ASN A 187 3.63 4.82 -3.79
N GLY A 188 4.05 4.58 -2.56
CA GLY A 188 3.85 3.30 -1.87
C GLY A 188 4.71 2.17 -2.43
N ARG A 189 5.68 2.46 -3.30
CA ARG A 189 6.51 1.42 -3.92
C ARG A 189 7.63 1.00 -2.98
N VAL A 190 7.71 -0.30 -2.72
CA VAL A 190 8.93 -0.92 -2.17
C VAL A 190 10.01 -0.91 -3.25
N ILE A 191 11.05 -0.11 -3.07
CA ILE A 191 12.13 0.03 -4.08
C ILE A 191 12.88 -1.31 -4.27
N PRO A 192 13.50 -1.54 -5.45
CA PRO A 192 14.15 -2.81 -5.76
C PRO A 192 15.18 -3.30 -4.73
N LEU A 193 15.88 -2.38 -4.05
CA LEU A 193 16.84 -2.73 -3.01
C LEU A 193 16.17 -3.38 -1.78
N TYR A 194 15.06 -2.82 -1.30
CA TYR A 194 14.29 -3.45 -0.23
C TYR A 194 13.65 -4.75 -0.71
N GLU A 195 13.11 -4.77 -1.93
CA GLU A 195 12.48 -5.96 -2.50
C GLU A 195 13.47 -7.13 -2.60
N GLU A 196 14.66 -6.92 -3.16
CA GLU A 196 15.72 -7.93 -3.27
C GLU A 196 16.10 -8.48 -1.89
N ARG A 197 16.36 -7.59 -0.92
CA ARG A 197 16.74 -7.98 0.45
C ARG A 197 15.63 -8.80 1.12
N LEU A 198 14.38 -8.35 1.05
CA LEU A 198 13.25 -9.06 1.65
C LEU A 198 13.01 -10.42 0.99
N ARG A 199 13.10 -10.52 -0.34
CA ARG A 199 12.98 -11.81 -1.05
C ARG A 199 14.07 -12.78 -0.63
N ASP A 200 15.32 -12.33 -0.55
CA ASP A 200 16.45 -13.17 -0.15
C ASP A 200 16.36 -13.61 1.32
N ILE A 201 15.95 -12.71 2.22
CA ILE A 201 15.67 -13.04 3.62
C ILE A 201 14.53 -14.06 3.70
N GLY A 202 13.43 -13.84 2.98
CA GLY A 202 12.29 -14.75 2.95
C GLY A 202 12.66 -16.15 2.46
N LEU A 203 13.48 -16.25 1.41
CA LEU A 203 14.01 -17.52 0.92
C LEU A 203 14.87 -18.24 1.98
N PHE A 204 15.72 -17.51 2.71
CA PHE A 204 16.49 -18.09 3.82
C PHE A 204 15.60 -18.54 4.98
N VAL A 205 14.67 -17.70 5.42
CA VAL A 205 13.77 -17.98 6.54
C VAL A 205 12.88 -19.20 6.24
N ASN A 206 12.35 -19.30 5.01
CA ASN A 206 11.54 -20.45 4.60
C ASN A 206 12.32 -21.76 4.66
N ALA A 207 13.56 -21.77 4.14
CA ALA A 207 14.42 -22.96 4.13
C ALA A 207 14.87 -23.41 5.52
N HIS A 208 14.89 -22.51 6.51
CA HIS A 208 15.36 -22.76 7.88
C HIS A 208 14.27 -22.52 8.93
N SER A 209 13.01 -22.58 8.52
CA SER A 209 11.84 -22.27 9.36
C SER A 209 11.81 -23.07 10.67
N GLU A 210 12.20 -24.36 10.62
CA GLU A 210 12.33 -25.25 11.78
C GLU A 210 13.31 -24.72 12.85
N ALA A 211 14.38 -24.02 12.44
CA ALA A 211 15.40 -23.50 13.36
C ALA A 211 15.05 -22.09 13.88
N ILE A 212 14.09 -21.41 13.26
CA ILE A 212 13.73 -20.00 13.52
C ILE A 212 12.38 -19.92 14.23
N PHE A 213 11.27 -20.22 13.54
CA PHE A 213 9.92 -20.06 14.08
C PHE A 213 9.67 -21.00 15.25
N ALA A 214 8.93 -20.53 16.26
CA ALA A 214 8.65 -21.26 17.50
C ALA A 214 9.88 -21.81 18.26
N SER A 215 11.10 -21.49 17.83
CA SER A 215 12.32 -21.87 18.53
C SER A 215 12.46 -21.08 19.84
N LYS A 216 13.26 -21.63 20.75
CA LYS A 216 13.67 -20.94 21.97
C LYS A 216 15.19 -20.85 22.01
N PRO A 217 15.76 -19.85 22.70
CA PRO A 217 17.15 -19.85 23.12
C PRO A 217 17.59 -21.23 23.63
N TRP A 218 18.76 -21.68 23.19
CA TRP A 218 19.44 -22.77 23.88
C TRP A 218 20.25 -22.17 25.04
N ILE A 219 20.47 -22.96 26.10
CA ILE A 219 21.08 -22.44 27.33
C ILE A 219 22.54 -21.99 27.14
N TYR A 220 23.18 -22.49 26.07
CA TYR A 220 24.41 -21.94 25.54
C TYR A 220 24.06 -21.11 24.31
N LEU A 221 24.13 -19.78 24.47
CA LEU A 221 23.60 -18.85 23.47
C LEU A 221 24.45 -18.81 22.18
N ASN A 222 25.77 -18.81 22.33
CA ASN A 222 26.71 -18.68 21.22
C ASN A 222 28.06 -19.35 21.54
N ASP A 223 28.85 -19.54 20.49
CA ASP A 223 30.29 -19.86 20.55
C ASP A 223 31.09 -18.77 19.82
N GLN A 224 32.42 -18.87 19.88
CA GLN A 224 33.31 -17.99 19.11
C GLN A 224 33.08 -18.12 17.60
N GLY A 225 33.47 -17.08 16.86
CA GLY A 225 33.49 -17.12 15.39
C GLY A 225 32.13 -16.91 14.73
N GLY A 226 31.14 -16.34 15.41
CA GLY A 226 29.82 -16.05 14.84
C GLY A 226 28.90 -17.28 14.81
N VAL A 227 28.97 -18.10 15.86
CA VAL A 227 28.12 -19.27 16.01
C VAL A 227 27.03 -18.95 17.03
N TRP A 228 25.77 -19.09 16.64
CA TRP A 228 24.61 -18.80 17.48
C TRP A 228 23.70 -20.02 17.58
N TYR A 229 23.02 -20.21 18.70
CA TYR A 229 22.20 -21.39 18.93
C TYR A 229 20.73 -21.06 19.16
N THR A 230 19.86 -21.92 18.63
CA THR A 230 18.46 -22.02 19.04
C THR A 230 18.14 -23.49 19.36
N SER A 231 16.95 -23.74 19.89
CA SER A 231 16.50 -25.09 20.19
C SER A 231 15.00 -25.26 19.96
N GLN A 232 14.60 -26.51 19.73
CA GLN A 232 13.20 -26.95 19.73
C GLN A 232 13.04 -28.26 20.49
N LEU A 233 11.80 -28.55 20.91
CA LEU A 233 11.40 -29.83 21.46
C LEU A 233 10.66 -30.64 20.38
N ARG A 234 10.90 -31.95 20.32
CA ARG A 234 10.12 -32.86 19.46
C ARG A 234 8.69 -33.03 19.96
N ASP A 235 8.55 -33.10 21.27
CA ASP A 235 7.28 -33.19 21.99
C ASP A 235 7.24 -32.08 23.05
N THR A 236 6.26 -31.19 22.91
CA THR A 236 6.01 -30.09 23.83
C THR A 236 5.07 -30.47 24.97
N THR A 237 4.50 -31.68 24.95
CA THR A 237 3.55 -32.17 25.95
C THR A 237 4.16 -32.12 27.35
N GLY A 238 3.47 -31.43 28.26
CA GLY A 238 3.91 -31.30 29.66
C GLY A 238 5.00 -30.25 29.91
N PHE A 239 5.41 -29.50 28.88
CA PHE A 239 6.30 -28.35 29.04
C PHE A 239 5.51 -27.04 29.01
N ASP A 240 5.89 -26.10 29.88
CA ASP A 240 5.31 -24.75 29.90
C ASP A 240 5.73 -23.97 28.64
N PRO A 241 4.77 -23.52 27.79
CA PRO A 241 5.08 -22.78 26.57
C PRO A 241 5.73 -21.41 26.83
N TYR A 242 5.61 -20.88 28.05
CA TYR A 242 6.16 -19.58 28.45
C TYR A 242 7.62 -19.62 28.93
N ARG A 243 8.27 -20.78 28.88
CA ARG A 243 9.71 -20.88 29.18
C ARG A 243 10.53 -20.03 28.22
N PHE A 244 11.55 -19.35 28.76
CA PHE A 244 12.51 -18.56 27.97
C PHE A 244 13.50 -19.42 27.19
N PHE A 245 13.77 -20.64 27.65
CA PHE A 245 14.66 -21.60 26.98
C PHE A 245 14.11 -23.02 27.12
N ASN A 246 14.46 -23.91 26.20
CA ASN A 246 14.05 -25.31 26.27
C ASN A 246 14.88 -26.10 27.28
N PRO A 247 14.27 -27.05 28.02
CA PRO A 247 15.02 -27.98 28.87
C PRO A 247 15.97 -28.83 28.04
N GLN A 248 17.02 -29.38 28.67
CA GLN A 248 17.97 -30.26 28.00
C GLN A 248 17.62 -31.73 28.23
N LYS A 249 16.91 -32.31 27.26
CA LYS A 249 16.51 -33.71 27.27
C LYS A 249 17.03 -34.36 26.00
N GLN A 250 18.02 -35.25 26.13
CA GLN A 250 18.76 -35.82 25.00
C GLN A 250 17.85 -36.30 23.87
N ALA A 251 16.78 -37.03 24.19
CA ALA A 251 15.86 -37.57 23.19
C ALA A 251 14.89 -36.51 22.61
N ASN A 252 14.59 -35.44 23.35
CA ASN A 252 13.53 -34.48 23.01
C ASN A 252 14.03 -33.14 22.48
N THR A 253 15.19 -32.66 22.93
CA THR A 253 15.72 -31.33 22.62
C THR A 253 16.64 -31.38 21.41
N ILE A 254 16.26 -30.66 20.36
CA ILE A 254 17.05 -30.44 19.16
C ILE A 254 17.77 -29.10 19.31
N VAL A 255 19.07 -29.07 18.99
CA VAL A 255 19.86 -27.83 18.97
C VAL A 255 20.16 -27.46 17.52
N TYR A 256 19.98 -26.19 17.17
CA TYR A 256 20.36 -25.65 15.87
C TYR A 256 21.53 -24.69 16.04
N ALA A 257 22.56 -24.83 15.21
CA ALA A 257 23.71 -23.94 15.20
C ALA A 257 23.73 -23.14 13.90
N PHE A 258 23.71 -21.81 14.02
CA PHE A 258 23.86 -20.87 12.91
C PHE A 258 25.28 -20.35 12.88
N ILE A 259 25.98 -20.60 11.77
CA ILE A 259 27.36 -20.15 11.56
C ILE A 259 27.31 -18.97 10.59
N THR A 260 27.40 -17.75 11.10
CA THR A 260 27.26 -16.51 10.33
C THR A 260 28.56 -16.09 9.62
N ASN A 261 29.67 -16.71 9.99
CA ASN A 261 30.97 -16.54 9.34
C ASN A 261 31.40 -17.84 8.64
N TRP A 262 31.49 -17.82 7.32
CA TRP A 262 31.98 -18.96 6.57
C TRP A 262 33.42 -19.34 7.01
N PRO A 263 33.67 -20.57 7.46
CA PRO A 263 34.98 -20.95 7.97
C PRO A 263 36.00 -21.07 6.82
N SER A 264 37.15 -20.42 6.97
CA SER A 264 38.19 -20.35 5.92
C SER A 264 38.89 -21.69 5.67
N ASN A 265 38.94 -22.57 6.68
CA ASN A 265 39.58 -23.88 6.63
C ASN A 265 38.61 -25.03 6.29
N ASN A 266 37.38 -24.72 5.87
CA ASN A 266 36.32 -25.72 5.61
C ASN A 266 36.03 -26.65 6.81
N SER A 267 36.20 -26.15 8.03
CA SER A 267 35.90 -26.87 9.27
C SER A 267 35.09 -25.99 10.21
N VAL A 268 34.00 -26.54 10.74
CA VAL A 268 33.17 -25.89 11.77
C VAL A 268 33.50 -26.53 13.11
N THR A 269 33.80 -25.72 14.11
CA THR A 269 34.03 -26.17 15.49
C THR A 269 32.99 -25.53 16.40
N LEU A 270 32.25 -26.37 17.12
CA LEU A 270 31.21 -26.00 18.08
C LEU A 270 31.70 -26.44 19.46
N THR A 271 32.03 -25.48 20.32
CA THR A 271 32.60 -25.74 21.64
C THR A 271 31.55 -26.05 22.69
N SER A 272 30.35 -25.48 22.57
CA SER A 272 29.25 -25.66 23.51
C SER A 272 28.62 -27.05 23.48
N PRO A 273 28.09 -27.57 22.35
CA PRO A 273 27.45 -28.89 22.32
C PRO A 273 28.44 -30.00 22.61
N LYS A 274 28.17 -30.80 23.64
CA LYS A 274 29.01 -31.93 24.06
C LYS A 274 28.34 -33.21 23.56
N PRO A 275 28.90 -33.89 22.53
CA PRO A 275 28.21 -34.99 21.87
C PRO A 275 28.04 -36.19 22.81
N THR A 276 27.00 -36.97 22.54
CA THR A 276 26.73 -38.28 23.13
C THR A 276 26.97 -39.36 22.06
N ALA A 277 26.91 -40.64 22.45
CA ALA A 277 26.99 -41.76 21.50
C ALA A 277 25.90 -41.75 20.43
N GLN A 278 24.79 -41.01 20.64
CA GLN A 278 23.66 -40.91 19.71
C GLN A 278 23.70 -39.61 18.89
N THR A 279 24.64 -38.69 19.16
CA THR A 279 24.62 -37.38 18.52
C THR A 279 24.78 -37.48 17.01
N THR A 280 23.88 -36.80 16.29
CA THR A 280 23.96 -36.65 14.84
C THR A 280 24.05 -35.18 14.47
N VAL A 281 24.98 -34.86 13.57
CA VAL A 281 25.15 -33.52 13.01
C VAL A 281 24.68 -33.53 11.56
N LYS A 282 23.70 -32.69 11.23
CA LYS A 282 23.13 -32.59 9.89
C LYS A 282 23.18 -31.15 9.41
N LEU A 283 23.57 -30.94 8.15
CA LEU A 283 23.49 -29.65 7.49
C LEU A 283 22.13 -29.48 6.80
N PHE A 284 21.48 -28.34 7.00
CA PHE A 284 20.27 -27.95 6.25
C PHE A 284 20.60 -27.69 4.78
N SER A 285 19.92 -28.41 3.87
CA SER A 285 19.95 -28.17 2.42
C SER A 285 18.62 -27.58 1.93
N THR A 286 18.67 -26.87 0.81
CA THR A 286 17.63 -25.96 0.30
C THR A 286 16.28 -26.58 -0.07
N ASN A 287 16.16 -27.92 -0.01
CA ASN A 287 14.94 -28.66 -0.35
C ASN A 287 14.35 -29.42 0.85
N GLY A 288 14.63 -28.97 2.09
CA GLY A 288 14.28 -29.71 3.31
C GLY A 288 15.05 -31.03 3.46
N GLN A 289 16.12 -31.19 2.69
CA GLN A 289 17.00 -32.36 2.76
C GLN A 289 18.10 -32.09 3.79
N PHE A 290 18.44 -33.10 4.58
CA PHE A 290 19.52 -33.02 5.54
C PHE A 290 20.73 -33.78 5.02
N ILE A 291 21.89 -33.12 4.97
CA ILE A 291 23.15 -33.82 4.72
C ILE A 291 23.72 -34.24 6.07
N GLN A 292 23.76 -35.56 6.31
CA GLN A 292 24.46 -36.11 7.47
C GLN A 292 25.96 -35.81 7.35
N LEU A 293 26.50 -35.15 8.36
CA LEU A 293 27.93 -34.87 8.44
C LEU A 293 28.59 -35.81 9.46
N ASN A 294 29.81 -36.22 9.14
CA ASN A 294 30.70 -36.86 10.11
C ASN A 294 31.30 -35.77 11.00
N TYR A 295 31.52 -36.10 12.27
CA TYR A 295 32.18 -35.21 13.22
C TYR A 295 33.20 -35.95 14.06
N THR A 296 34.17 -35.21 14.58
CA THR A 296 35.10 -35.65 15.61
C THR A 296 34.88 -34.82 16.87
N THR A 297 35.31 -35.34 18.01
CA THR A 297 35.26 -34.59 19.27
C THR A 297 36.58 -33.86 19.46
N VAL A 298 36.53 -32.53 19.63
CA VAL A 298 37.71 -31.69 19.87
C VAL A 298 37.43 -30.79 21.07
N ASN A 299 38.27 -30.85 22.10
CA ASN A 299 38.06 -30.15 23.39
C ASN A 299 36.67 -30.40 23.99
N GLY A 300 36.18 -31.63 23.82
CA GLY A 300 34.84 -32.06 24.22
C GLY A 300 33.70 -31.54 23.33
N GLY A 301 33.95 -30.59 22.43
CA GLY A 301 32.96 -30.07 21.48
C GLY A 301 32.88 -30.88 20.19
N ILE A 302 32.04 -30.44 19.26
CA ILE A 302 31.84 -31.05 17.94
C ILE A 302 32.69 -30.31 16.91
N GLN A 303 33.52 -31.05 16.15
CA GLN A 303 34.19 -30.53 14.96
C GLN A 303 33.73 -31.31 13.72
N THR A 304 33.28 -30.62 12.69
CA THR A 304 32.82 -31.23 11.43
C THR A 304 33.43 -30.55 10.21
N SER A 305 33.73 -31.35 9.19
CA SER A 305 34.25 -30.83 7.92
C SER A 305 33.09 -30.44 7.01
N ILE A 306 33.24 -29.29 6.35
CA ILE A 306 32.36 -28.86 5.26
C ILE A 306 33.05 -28.91 3.89
N ALA A 307 34.15 -29.67 3.78
CA ALA A 307 34.87 -29.83 2.52
C ALA A 307 33.94 -30.41 1.42
N GLY A 308 33.95 -29.79 0.25
CA GLY A 308 33.07 -30.17 -0.86
C GLY A 308 31.70 -29.48 -0.85
N ILE A 309 31.33 -28.78 0.22
CA ILE A 309 30.10 -27.96 0.24
C ILE A 309 30.38 -26.65 -0.50
N ASN A 310 29.66 -26.45 -1.60
CA ASN A 310 29.78 -25.22 -2.40
C ASN A 310 28.92 -24.10 -1.79
N LYS A 311 29.60 -23.06 -1.30
CA LYS A 311 28.99 -21.83 -0.77
C LYS A 311 27.88 -21.22 -1.65
N LYS A 312 27.98 -21.34 -2.98
CA LYS A 312 27.00 -20.80 -3.94
C LYS A 312 25.81 -21.72 -4.26
N LYS A 313 25.88 -23.01 -3.93
CA LYS A 313 24.84 -24.00 -4.26
C LYS A 313 23.93 -24.37 -3.08
N PHE A 314 24.28 -23.94 -1.87
CA PHE A 314 23.63 -24.40 -0.62
C PHE A 314 22.61 -23.42 -0.04
N ALA A 315 22.35 -22.34 -0.75
CA ALA A 315 21.30 -21.39 -0.45
C ALA A 315 20.37 -21.33 -1.68
N PRO A 316 19.05 -21.17 -1.47
CA PRO A 316 18.00 -21.50 -2.45
C PRO A 316 18.32 -20.91 -3.82
N SER A 317 18.86 -21.76 -4.72
CA SER A 317 19.35 -21.58 -6.11
C SER A 317 19.85 -20.20 -6.62
N SER A 318 19.97 -19.18 -5.78
CA SER A 318 20.16 -17.77 -6.15
C SER A 318 20.70 -16.87 -5.02
N VAL A 319 20.48 -17.23 -3.76
CA VAL A 319 20.85 -16.40 -2.60
C VAL A 319 22.25 -16.77 -2.09
N ASN A 320 23.23 -15.87 -2.03
CA ASN A 320 24.54 -16.17 -1.41
C ASN A 320 24.64 -15.57 0.01
N SER A 321 23.93 -16.15 0.98
CA SER A 321 23.95 -15.66 2.37
C SER A 321 25.33 -15.84 3.05
N GLY A 322 26.06 -16.91 2.68
CA GLY A 322 27.29 -17.31 3.35
C GLY A 322 27.11 -17.82 4.78
N ILE A 323 25.88 -18.17 5.17
CA ILE A 323 25.51 -18.69 6.49
C ILE A 323 25.23 -20.20 6.39
N LEU A 324 25.73 -20.97 7.36
CA LEU A 324 25.44 -22.41 7.49
C LEU A 324 24.50 -22.64 8.68
N VAL A 325 23.59 -23.60 8.55
CA VAL A 325 22.70 -24.01 9.65
C VAL A 325 22.83 -25.51 9.87
N LEU A 326 23.24 -25.90 11.07
CA LEU A 326 23.37 -27.30 11.47
C LEU A 326 22.24 -27.69 12.43
N LYS A 327 21.62 -28.85 12.19
CA LYS A 327 20.74 -29.55 13.11
C LYS A 327 21.57 -30.56 13.90
N ILE A 328 21.55 -30.43 15.22
CA ILE A 328 22.32 -31.27 16.15
C ILE A 328 21.32 -31.98 17.07
N GLU A 329 21.16 -33.27 16.84
CA GLU A 329 20.21 -34.10 17.57
C GLU A 329 20.94 -34.91 18.63
N TYR A 330 20.27 -35.19 19.75
CA TYR A 330 20.82 -36.01 20.84
C TYR A 330 22.10 -35.47 21.48
N THR A 331 22.31 -34.14 21.45
CA THR A 331 23.42 -33.49 22.18
C THR A 331 22.98 -32.80 23.46
N ALA A 332 21.74 -32.29 23.54
CA ALA A 332 21.26 -31.53 24.69
C ALA A 332 20.92 -32.46 25.85
N ASP A 333 21.89 -32.70 26.72
CA ASP A 333 21.79 -33.56 27.89
C ASP A 333 22.30 -32.83 29.14
N ASP A 334 21.57 -32.92 30.25
CA ASP A 334 21.93 -32.21 31.49
C ASP A 334 23.29 -32.65 32.07
N ASN A 335 23.79 -33.86 31.77
CA ASN A 335 25.10 -34.32 32.26
C ASN A 335 26.25 -33.86 31.37
N ASN A 336 26.08 -33.93 30.05
CA ASN A 336 27.11 -33.55 29.09
C ASN A 336 27.15 -32.03 28.88
N ASN A 337 26.00 -31.38 28.93
CA ASN A 337 25.80 -29.96 28.77
C ASN A 337 25.14 -29.39 30.03
N PRO A 338 25.78 -29.40 31.21
CA PRO A 338 25.17 -28.86 32.42
C PRO A 338 24.82 -27.38 32.27
N VAL A 339 23.81 -26.90 33.00
CA VAL A 339 23.54 -25.45 33.06
C VAL A 339 24.81 -24.74 33.53
N PRO A 340 25.36 -23.76 32.78
CA PRO A 340 26.61 -23.10 33.17
C PRO A 340 26.49 -22.45 34.56
N VAL A 341 27.24 -22.97 35.54
CA VAL A 341 27.38 -22.34 36.86
C VAL A 341 28.43 -21.23 36.73
N GLN A 342 28.07 -20.09 36.17
CA GLN A 342 28.98 -18.94 36.19
C GLN A 342 28.93 -18.24 37.56
N SER A 343 30.11 -17.95 38.12
CA SER A 343 30.32 -17.29 39.41
C SER A 343 29.86 -15.82 39.47
N SER A 344 29.25 -15.31 38.40
CA SER A 344 28.60 -13.99 38.32
C SER A 344 27.26 -14.05 37.58
N CYS A 345 26.62 -15.22 37.53
CA CYS A 345 25.48 -15.45 36.66
C CYS A 345 24.23 -14.71 37.15
N GLN A 346 24.04 -13.49 36.65
CA GLN A 346 22.74 -12.82 36.60
C GLN A 346 21.68 -13.79 36.06
N THR A 347 21.99 -14.72 35.14
CA THR A 347 21.06 -15.73 34.61
C THR A 347 20.60 -16.76 35.65
N CYS A 348 21.47 -17.23 36.55
CA CYS A 348 21.05 -18.11 37.66
C CYS A 348 20.27 -17.33 38.72
N GLN A 349 20.69 -16.09 38.99
CA GLN A 349 19.93 -15.16 39.82
C GLN A 349 18.58 -14.82 39.19
N LEU A 350 18.46 -14.71 37.86
CA LEU A 350 17.25 -14.44 37.08
C LEU A 350 16.35 -15.67 37.04
N ILE A 351 16.88 -16.88 36.88
CA ILE A 351 16.11 -18.13 36.97
C ILE A 351 15.54 -18.28 38.39
N MET A 352 16.35 -18.03 39.42
CA MET A 352 15.92 -18.04 40.82
C MET A 352 14.96 -16.89 41.13
N THR A 353 15.21 -15.68 40.64
CA THR A 353 14.38 -14.48 40.88
C THR A 353 13.07 -14.53 40.11
N ASN A 354 13.04 -15.08 38.90
CA ASN A 354 11.82 -15.26 38.13
C ASN A 354 10.96 -16.38 38.73
N ALA A 355 11.56 -17.49 39.17
CA ALA A 355 10.84 -18.49 39.95
C ALA A 355 10.29 -17.87 41.24
N VAL A 356 11.12 -17.13 41.98
CA VAL A 356 10.74 -16.49 43.25
C VAL A 356 9.65 -15.44 43.07
N ASN A 357 9.81 -14.49 42.15
CA ASN A 357 8.83 -13.43 41.89
C ASN A 357 7.51 -14.00 41.38
N TYR A 358 7.56 -15.03 40.53
CA TYR A 358 6.37 -15.73 40.05
C TYR A 358 5.60 -16.43 41.17
N PHE A 359 6.29 -17.10 42.11
CA PHE A 359 5.64 -17.76 43.25
C PHE A 359 5.20 -16.77 44.35
N VAL A 360 5.93 -15.68 44.56
CA VAL A 360 5.60 -14.63 45.55
C VAL A 360 4.37 -13.83 45.08
N GLN A 361 4.28 -13.46 43.80
CA GLN A 361 3.16 -12.69 43.25
C GLN A 361 1.85 -13.49 43.19
N ASN A 362 1.90 -14.82 43.07
CA ASN A 362 0.72 -15.64 42.82
C ASN A 362 0.24 -16.48 44.02
N ASN A 363 1.05 -16.70 45.08
CA ASN A 363 0.69 -17.65 46.14
C ASN A 363 0.87 -17.16 47.60
N ALA A 364 1.03 -15.85 47.83
CA ALA A 364 1.11 -15.27 49.19
C ALA A 364 2.19 -15.94 50.09
N ILE A 365 3.34 -16.31 49.52
CA ILE A 365 4.51 -16.78 50.27
C ILE A 365 5.52 -15.64 50.38
N THR A 366 6.09 -15.42 51.56
CA THR A 366 7.08 -14.35 51.78
C THR A 366 8.42 -14.69 51.11
N GLN A 367 9.09 -13.67 50.57
CA GLN A 367 10.36 -13.78 49.83
C GLN A 367 11.42 -14.57 50.62
N SER A 368 11.49 -14.37 51.93
CA SER A 368 12.40 -15.07 52.84
C SER A 368 12.08 -16.56 53.01
N ALA A 369 10.81 -16.98 53.03
CA ALA A 369 10.43 -18.39 53.16
C ALA A 369 10.75 -19.21 51.89
N LEU A 370 10.61 -18.58 50.71
CA LEU A 370 10.90 -19.23 49.43
C LEU A 370 12.40 -19.32 49.15
N GLN A 371 13.17 -18.29 49.55
CA GLN A 371 14.62 -18.27 49.43
C GLN A 371 15.27 -19.33 50.34
N THR A 372 14.77 -19.54 51.56
CA THR A 372 15.22 -20.62 52.46
C THR A 372 14.92 -22.01 51.90
N LYS A 373 13.79 -22.19 51.18
CA LYS A 373 13.41 -23.48 50.59
C LYS A 373 14.18 -23.81 49.30
N LEU A 374 14.44 -22.82 48.45
CA LEU A 374 15.29 -22.99 47.27
C LEU A 374 16.76 -23.27 47.65
N LEU A 375 17.28 -22.61 48.70
CA LEU A 375 18.63 -22.86 49.22
C LEU A 375 18.77 -24.25 49.88
N SER A 376 17.72 -24.82 50.48
CA SER A 376 17.74 -26.21 50.97
C SER A 376 17.63 -27.24 49.84
N ASP A 377 16.90 -26.92 48.77
CA ASP A 377 16.59 -27.86 47.69
C ASP A 377 17.66 -27.89 46.58
N CYS A 378 18.50 -26.86 46.46
CA CYS A 378 19.67 -26.86 45.57
C CYS A 378 20.76 -27.88 45.97
N GLY A 379 20.66 -28.51 47.15
CA GLY A 379 21.54 -29.61 47.55
C GLY A 379 21.12 -30.99 47.03
N THR A 380 19.87 -31.17 46.62
CA THR A 380 19.34 -32.48 46.18
C THR A 380 18.10 -32.30 45.31
N PHE A 381 18.26 -31.84 44.07
CA PHE A 381 17.25 -32.08 43.05
C PHE A 381 17.45 -33.49 42.47
N ALA A 382 17.06 -34.49 43.26
CA ALA A 382 16.75 -35.80 42.73
C ALA A 382 15.38 -35.71 42.05
N VAL A 383 15.38 -35.91 40.73
CA VAL A 383 14.20 -36.09 39.89
C VAL A 383 13.35 -37.19 40.51
N THR A 384 12.25 -36.86 41.18
CA THR A 384 11.03 -37.67 41.40
C THR A 384 10.24 -37.13 42.59
N GLN A 385 9.44 -36.08 42.41
CA GLN A 385 8.08 -36.03 42.96
C GLN A 385 7.30 -34.80 42.49
N ASP A 386 6.09 -35.10 42.04
CA ASP A 386 4.92 -34.25 41.94
C ASP A 386 4.81 -33.23 40.80
N GLN A 387 4.47 -33.75 39.61
CA GLN A 387 3.93 -32.97 38.48
C GLN A 387 2.49 -32.46 38.71
N THR A 388 1.87 -32.72 39.86
CA THR A 388 0.44 -32.43 40.10
C THR A 388 0.22 -31.04 40.70
N SER A 389 1.17 -30.52 41.49
CA SER A 389 1.08 -29.18 42.11
C SER A 389 1.40 -28.02 41.15
N CYS A 390 2.03 -28.27 40.00
CA CYS A 390 2.21 -27.27 38.92
C CYS A 390 1.03 -27.18 37.93
N LYS A 391 0.04 -28.09 37.99
CA LYS A 391 -1.08 -28.08 37.03
C LYS A 391 -2.08 -26.93 37.26
N SER A 392 -2.12 -26.33 38.44
CA SER A 392 -3.09 -25.28 38.80
C SER A 392 -2.61 -23.86 38.46
N ILE A 393 -1.38 -23.70 37.95
CA ILE A 393 -0.75 -22.39 37.70
C ILE A 393 -0.80 -21.99 36.20
N VAL A 394 -1.20 -22.90 35.31
CA VAL A 394 -1.10 -22.71 33.83
C VAL A 394 -2.41 -22.24 33.19
N ASN A 395 -3.46 -21.97 33.96
CA ASN A 395 -4.58 -21.16 33.45
C ASN A 395 -4.19 -19.69 33.52
N LYS A 396 -3.33 -19.28 32.60
CA LYS A 396 -3.12 -17.88 32.23
C LYS A 396 -4.41 -17.39 31.59
N ASP A 397 -5.34 -17.02 32.45
CA ASP A 397 -6.69 -16.64 32.09
C ASP A 397 -6.66 -15.20 31.55
N PHE A 398 -6.77 -15.08 30.23
CA PHE A 398 -6.97 -13.78 29.57
C PHE A 398 -8.32 -13.14 29.93
N SER A 399 -9.22 -13.85 30.64
CA SER A 399 -10.49 -13.31 31.13
C SER A 399 -10.39 -12.52 32.45
N LYS A 400 -9.18 -12.38 33.02
CA LYS A 400 -8.93 -11.51 34.17
C LYS A 400 -9.15 -10.04 33.78
N VAL A 401 -9.92 -9.30 34.59
CA VAL A 401 -10.04 -7.85 34.43
C VAL A 401 -8.74 -7.19 34.88
N TYR A 402 -8.15 -6.36 34.01
CA TYR A 402 -6.94 -5.61 34.26
C TYR A 402 -7.25 -4.19 34.72
N ASN A 403 -6.71 -3.77 35.86
CA ASN A 403 -6.86 -2.39 36.35
C ASN A 403 -5.86 -1.46 35.65
N ALA A 404 -6.21 -0.18 35.52
CA ALA A 404 -5.32 0.88 35.03
C ALA A 404 -4.20 1.16 36.05
N ASN A 405 -3.20 0.28 36.09
CA ASN A 405 -1.91 0.44 36.76
C ASN A 405 -0.94 -0.65 36.28
N TRP A 406 0.34 -0.32 36.19
CA TRP A 406 1.36 -1.22 35.65
C TRP A 406 1.47 -2.57 36.36
N SER A 407 1.32 -2.62 37.69
CA SER A 407 1.34 -3.90 38.42
C SER A 407 0.26 -4.87 37.94
N SER A 408 -0.90 -4.37 37.52
CA SER A 408 -1.96 -5.19 36.93
C SER A 408 -1.68 -5.48 35.46
N LEU A 409 -1.30 -4.46 34.68
CA LEU A 409 -1.12 -4.59 33.24
C LEU A 409 0.06 -5.50 32.86
N ASP A 410 1.20 -5.37 33.53
CA ASP A 410 2.40 -6.20 33.31
C ASP A 410 2.19 -7.65 33.75
N SER A 411 1.14 -7.93 34.53
CA SER A 411 0.76 -9.31 34.89
C SER A 411 0.06 -10.05 33.73
N ARG A 412 -0.31 -9.36 32.64
CA ARG A 412 -0.93 -9.99 31.49
C ARG A 412 0.07 -10.89 30.77
N PRO A 413 -0.25 -12.18 30.58
CA PRO A 413 0.61 -13.06 29.81
C PRO A 413 0.66 -12.66 28.34
N LEU A 414 1.84 -12.77 27.74
CA LEU A 414 1.97 -12.63 26.29
C LEU A 414 1.23 -13.76 25.56
N PRO A 415 0.47 -13.47 24.50
CA PRO A 415 -0.05 -14.50 23.59
C PRO A 415 1.08 -15.35 22.99
N ILE A 416 0.87 -16.67 22.94
CA ILE A 416 1.88 -17.65 22.47
C ILE A 416 2.36 -17.34 21.05
N TRP A 417 1.46 -16.86 20.18
CA TRP A 417 1.78 -16.55 18.79
C TRP A 417 2.91 -15.52 18.66
N TYR A 418 2.98 -14.54 19.58
CA TYR A 418 3.97 -13.47 19.49
C TYR A 418 5.38 -14.01 19.75
N ASP A 419 5.53 -14.93 20.71
CA ASP A 419 6.81 -15.59 20.91
C ASP A 419 7.18 -16.55 19.77
N GLN A 420 6.20 -17.12 19.07
CA GLN A 420 6.45 -18.03 17.94
C GLN A 420 6.82 -17.33 16.64
N ALA A 421 6.39 -16.07 16.45
CA ALA A 421 6.52 -15.34 15.19
C ALA A 421 7.97 -15.03 14.80
N LYS A 422 8.84 -14.63 15.74
CA LYS A 422 10.29 -14.35 15.58
C LYS A 422 10.74 -13.30 14.55
N PHE A 423 9.99 -13.07 13.48
CA PHE A 423 10.31 -12.15 12.39
C PHE A 423 9.05 -11.41 11.93
N GLY A 424 9.16 -10.09 11.79
CA GLY A 424 8.14 -9.20 11.25
C GLY A 424 8.75 -8.15 10.35
N ILE A 425 7.90 -7.52 9.53
CA ILE A 425 8.28 -6.40 8.66
C ILE A 425 7.42 -5.20 9.04
N GLN A 426 8.03 -4.03 9.18
CA GLN A 426 7.32 -2.76 9.31
C GLN A 426 7.65 -1.86 8.12
N ALA A 427 6.74 -0.96 7.77
CA ALA A 427 6.93 -0.01 6.68
C ALA A 427 6.78 1.43 7.18
N HIS A 428 7.86 2.20 7.13
CA HIS A 428 7.83 3.63 7.38
C HIS A 428 7.48 4.36 6.08
N TRP A 429 6.18 4.55 5.87
CA TRP A 429 5.64 5.26 4.72
C TRP A 429 4.74 6.42 5.15
N GLY A 430 4.99 7.60 4.59
CA GLY A 430 4.24 8.81 4.94
C GLY A 430 4.66 10.00 4.10
N VAL A 431 4.07 11.17 4.39
CA VAL A 431 4.21 12.41 3.60
C VAL A 431 5.66 12.86 3.42
N TYR A 432 6.55 12.57 4.38
CA TYR A 432 8.00 12.84 4.28
C TYR A 432 8.69 12.13 3.10
N SER A 433 8.11 11.06 2.56
CA SER A 433 8.64 10.33 1.40
C SER A 433 8.45 11.08 0.06
N VAL A 434 7.65 12.16 0.03
CA VAL A 434 7.47 13.02 -1.15
C VAL A 434 8.76 13.79 -1.45
N PRO A 435 9.31 14.61 -0.52
CA PRO A 435 10.62 15.20 -0.71
C PRO A 435 11.72 14.14 -0.75
N ALA A 436 11.59 13.07 0.04
CA ALA A 436 12.57 11.97 0.14
C ALA A 436 14.02 12.45 0.24
N TYR A 437 14.23 13.47 1.07
CA TYR A 437 15.51 14.12 1.27
C TYR A 437 15.73 14.22 2.78
N GLY A 438 16.87 13.72 3.27
CA GLY A 438 17.07 13.53 4.72
C GLY A 438 16.43 12.24 5.21
N ASP A 439 15.66 12.31 6.28
CA ASP A 439 14.98 11.20 6.98
C ASP A 439 13.49 11.50 7.23
N GLU A 440 12.79 10.64 7.97
CA GLU A 440 11.38 10.82 8.36
C GLU A 440 11.12 12.08 9.20
N SER A 441 12.16 12.64 9.82
CA SER A 441 12.12 13.89 10.58
C SER A 441 12.33 15.13 9.68
N PHE A 442 12.33 14.97 8.35
CA PHE A 442 12.52 16.03 7.35
C PHE A 442 11.87 17.36 7.72
N TRP A 443 10.57 17.34 8.06
CA TRP A 443 9.83 18.56 8.29
C TRP A 443 10.21 19.22 9.62
N PHE A 444 10.42 18.43 10.68
CA PHE A 444 10.91 18.93 11.98
C PHE A 444 12.31 19.53 11.82
N ASN A 445 13.21 18.84 11.14
CA ASN A 445 14.58 19.31 10.88
C ASN A 445 14.59 20.61 10.06
N TRP A 446 13.68 20.72 9.08
CA TRP A 446 13.56 21.93 8.27
C TRP A 446 12.96 23.12 9.04
N LYS A 447 11.83 22.91 9.74
CA LYS A 447 11.05 24.02 10.33
C LYS A 447 11.43 24.35 11.77
N GLU A 448 11.74 23.36 12.58
CA GLU A 448 12.02 23.54 14.00
C GLU A 448 13.52 23.69 14.26
N LEU A 449 14.35 22.85 13.62
CA LEU A 449 15.81 22.92 13.78
C LEU A 449 16.49 23.88 12.80
N ASN A 450 15.74 24.44 11.84
CA ASN A 450 16.25 25.36 10.82
C ASN A 450 17.48 24.82 10.07
N ASP A 451 17.46 23.54 9.69
CA ASP A 451 18.56 22.94 8.93
C ASP A 451 18.76 23.66 7.59
N SER A 452 19.93 24.27 7.40
CA SER A 452 20.27 25.07 6.23
C SER A 452 20.29 24.27 4.92
N ASN A 453 20.67 22.98 4.95
CA ASN A 453 20.70 22.14 3.76
C ASN A 453 19.27 21.79 3.32
N LEU A 454 18.40 21.44 4.27
CA LEU A 454 16.99 21.22 4.00
C LEU A 454 16.30 22.49 3.51
N ALA A 455 16.57 23.64 4.15
CA ALA A 455 16.01 24.92 3.74
C ALA A 455 16.39 25.27 2.30
N ASN A 456 17.67 25.09 1.92
CA ASN A 456 18.14 25.32 0.56
C ASN A 456 17.52 24.32 -0.45
N PHE A 457 17.43 23.05 -0.07
CA PHE A 457 16.76 22.03 -0.89
C PHE A 457 15.31 22.43 -1.16
N VAL A 458 14.56 22.82 -0.12
CA VAL A 458 13.16 23.19 -0.29
C VAL A 458 12.99 24.47 -1.09
N GLN A 459 13.81 25.49 -0.85
CA GLN A 459 13.79 26.74 -1.61
C GLN A 459 14.09 26.51 -3.10
N THR A 460 14.92 25.52 -3.43
CA THR A 460 15.29 25.19 -4.81
C THR A 460 14.21 24.39 -5.54
N HIS A 461 13.49 23.50 -4.84
CA HIS A 461 12.59 22.52 -5.47
C HIS A 461 11.10 22.80 -5.28
N TYR A 462 10.72 23.67 -4.34
CA TYR A 462 9.32 23.95 -4.01
C TYR A 462 9.03 25.45 -3.95
N LYS A 463 7.73 25.79 -4.09
CA LYS A 463 7.29 27.18 -4.09
C LYS A 463 7.51 27.82 -2.71
N PRO A 464 7.86 29.12 -2.64
CA PRO A 464 7.87 29.85 -1.38
C PRO A 464 6.52 29.72 -0.65
N GLY A 465 6.56 29.43 0.66
CA GLY A 465 5.36 29.23 1.46
C GLY A 465 4.81 27.80 1.49
N THR A 466 5.46 26.83 0.84
CA THR A 466 5.06 25.40 0.88
C THR A 466 4.89 24.91 2.33
N THR A 467 3.75 24.25 2.59
CA THR A 467 3.38 23.66 3.88
C THR A 467 3.51 22.13 3.86
N TYR A 468 3.48 21.47 5.02
CA TYR A 468 3.56 19.99 5.08
C TYR A 468 2.37 19.33 4.38
N GLY A 469 1.18 19.94 4.51
CA GLY A 469 -0.04 19.48 3.84
C GLY A 469 0.03 19.56 2.32
N ASP A 470 0.88 20.42 1.75
CA ASP A 470 1.06 20.48 0.29
C ASP A 470 1.82 19.27 -0.26
N PHE A 471 2.65 18.62 0.56
CA PHE A 471 3.27 17.33 0.19
C PHE A 471 2.25 16.20 0.23
N ALA A 472 1.25 16.23 1.13
CA ALA A 472 0.26 15.16 1.23
C ALA A 472 -0.52 14.96 -0.07
N LYS A 473 -0.72 16.02 -0.86
CA LYS A 473 -1.35 15.96 -2.20
C LYS A 473 -0.53 15.20 -3.24
N GLN A 474 0.76 14.97 -2.98
CA GLN A 474 1.69 14.27 -3.86
C GLN A 474 2.02 12.85 -3.34
N LEU A 475 1.40 12.42 -2.24
CA LEU A 475 1.56 11.07 -1.72
C LEU A 475 0.62 10.13 -2.49
N ASP A 476 1.16 9.02 -3.00
CA ASP A 476 0.47 8.06 -3.87
C ASP A 476 -0.08 8.70 -5.16
N ASP A 477 0.70 9.61 -5.75
CA ASP A 477 0.36 10.37 -6.95
C ASP A 477 0.65 9.58 -8.25
N ILE A 478 0.21 8.31 -8.28
CA ILE A 478 0.16 7.56 -9.54
C ILE A 478 -1.32 7.44 -9.94
N TYR A 479 -1.66 7.86 -11.16
CA TYR A 479 -3.01 7.75 -11.73
C TYR A 479 -3.60 6.34 -11.62
N SER A 480 -4.66 6.20 -10.83
CA SER A 480 -5.49 4.99 -10.76
C SER A 480 -5.98 4.56 -12.15
N SER A 481 -6.43 3.30 -12.26
CA SER A 481 -7.04 2.81 -13.50
C SER A 481 -8.23 3.66 -13.94
N ASP A 482 -9.04 4.16 -12.99
CA ASP A 482 -10.16 5.08 -13.25
C ASP A 482 -9.69 6.42 -13.81
N GLU A 483 -8.67 7.03 -13.21
CA GLU A 483 -8.14 8.32 -13.70
C GLU A 483 -7.54 8.18 -15.10
N LEU A 484 -6.90 7.06 -15.42
CA LEU A 484 -6.39 6.79 -16.76
C LEU A 484 -7.54 6.64 -17.77
N VAL A 485 -8.60 5.93 -17.41
CA VAL A 485 -9.79 5.77 -18.25
C VAL A 485 -10.54 7.09 -18.44
N ALA A 486 -10.71 7.89 -17.39
CA ALA A 486 -11.32 9.21 -17.46
C ALA A 486 -10.50 10.16 -18.35
N GLN A 487 -9.16 10.15 -18.23
CA GLN A 487 -8.28 10.93 -19.10
C GLN A 487 -8.34 10.46 -20.56
N LEU A 488 -8.41 9.14 -20.81
CA LEU A 488 -8.64 8.59 -22.14
C LEU A 488 -9.96 9.14 -22.71
N ALA A 489 -11.08 8.99 -21.99
CA ALA A 489 -12.41 9.45 -22.40
C ALA A 489 -12.43 10.95 -22.70
N GLN A 490 -11.82 11.76 -21.83
CA GLN A 490 -11.69 13.20 -22.02
C GLN A 490 -10.82 13.57 -23.24
N THR A 491 -9.77 12.79 -23.49
CA THR A 491 -8.86 13.05 -24.63
C THR A 491 -9.56 12.75 -25.96
N ILE A 492 -10.26 11.61 -26.07
CA ILE A 492 -10.92 11.20 -27.31
C ILE A 492 -12.18 12.02 -27.60
N SER A 493 -12.91 12.48 -26.59
CA SER A 493 -14.06 13.37 -26.76
C SER A 493 -13.68 14.74 -27.31
N LEU A 494 -12.43 15.15 -27.11
CA LEU A 494 -11.84 16.37 -27.67
C LEU A 494 -11.06 16.14 -28.98
N GLY A 495 -11.04 14.90 -29.49
CA GLY A 495 -10.39 14.54 -30.76
C GLY A 495 -8.88 14.36 -30.67
N GLY A 496 -8.36 14.20 -29.45
CA GLY A 496 -6.95 13.95 -29.19
C GLY A 496 -6.56 12.48 -29.30
N ASN A 497 -5.25 12.23 -29.30
CA ASN A 497 -4.67 10.90 -29.15
C ASN A 497 -4.12 10.75 -27.73
N PHE A 498 -4.51 9.71 -27.01
CA PHE A 498 -4.03 9.45 -25.66
C PHE A 498 -2.72 8.63 -25.71
N VAL A 499 -1.63 9.22 -25.23
CA VAL A 499 -0.29 8.60 -25.26
C VAL A 499 0.26 8.54 -23.84
N LEU A 500 0.64 7.34 -23.40
CA LEU A 500 1.20 7.08 -22.07
C LEU A 500 2.70 6.85 -22.14
N ASN A 501 3.44 7.48 -21.22
CA ASN A 501 4.82 7.13 -20.94
C ASN A 501 4.84 6.06 -19.83
N ILE A 502 5.43 4.90 -20.12
CA ILE A 502 5.48 3.77 -19.18
C ILE A 502 6.91 3.63 -18.67
N ALA A 503 7.10 3.80 -17.37
CA ALA A 503 8.42 3.59 -16.77
C ALA A 503 8.75 2.09 -16.71
N ILE A 504 9.96 1.75 -17.11
CA ILE A 504 10.53 0.41 -17.03
C ILE A 504 11.63 0.37 -15.97
N ASP A 505 11.75 -0.74 -15.26
CA ASP A 505 12.84 -0.95 -14.30
C ASP A 505 14.19 -1.17 -15.01
N ALA A 506 15.26 -1.22 -14.21
CA ALA A 506 16.62 -1.44 -14.72
C ALA A 506 16.82 -2.81 -15.41
N ASN A 507 15.89 -3.75 -15.23
CA ASN A 507 15.89 -5.06 -15.89
C ASN A 507 15.01 -5.08 -17.15
N GLY A 508 14.48 -3.92 -17.56
CA GLY A 508 13.58 -3.78 -18.72
C GLY A 508 12.16 -4.28 -18.48
N ARG A 509 11.72 -4.42 -17.22
CA ARG A 509 10.38 -4.88 -16.87
C ARG A 509 9.45 -3.69 -16.63
N VAL A 510 8.22 -3.79 -17.13
CA VAL A 510 7.14 -2.89 -16.71
C VAL A 510 6.85 -3.19 -15.24
N LEU A 511 6.74 -2.15 -14.40
CA LEU A 511 6.47 -2.33 -12.98
C LEU A 511 5.10 -3.01 -12.78
N PRO A 512 4.94 -3.93 -11.80
CA PRO A 512 3.67 -4.63 -11.60
C PRO A 512 2.46 -3.70 -11.45
N VAL A 513 2.62 -2.57 -10.76
CA VAL A 513 1.56 -1.55 -10.60
C VAL A 513 1.17 -0.89 -11.93
N PHE A 514 2.12 -0.71 -12.86
CA PHE A 514 1.81 -0.24 -14.21
C PHE A 514 1.24 -1.35 -15.07
N GLU A 515 1.73 -2.58 -14.92
CA GLU A 515 1.19 -3.74 -15.63
C GLU A 515 -0.29 -3.94 -15.32
N GLU A 516 -0.67 -3.92 -14.04
CA GLU A 516 -2.06 -3.97 -13.60
C GLU A 516 -2.89 -2.84 -14.21
N ARG A 517 -2.44 -1.59 -14.08
CA ARG A 517 -3.17 -0.43 -14.61
C ARG A 517 -3.31 -0.45 -16.13
N LEU A 518 -2.29 -0.91 -16.84
CA LEU A 518 -2.30 -1.05 -18.30
C LEU A 518 -3.20 -2.20 -18.75
N LYS A 519 -3.25 -3.31 -18.01
CA LYS A 519 -4.21 -4.40 -18.26
C LYS A 519 -5.63 -3.90 -18.09
N ASN A 520 -5.92 -3.24 -16.96
CA ASN A 520 -7.23 -2.66 -16.68
C ASN A 520 -7.64 -1.66 -17.78
N LEU A 521 -6.75 -0.73 -18.14
CA LEU A 521 -7.00 0.21 -19.25
C LEU A 521 -7.24 -0.53 -20.57
N GLY A 522 -6.47 -1.59 -20.85
CA GLY A 522 -6.64 -2.44 -22.03
C GLY A 522 -7.98 -3.17 -22.07
N ASP A 523 -8.43 -3.69 -20.94
CA ASP A 523 -9.73 -4.34 -20.79
C ASP A 523 -10.86 -3.34 -21.01
N PHE A 524 -10.77 -2.14 -20.41
CA PHE A 524 -11.75 -1.06 -20.66
C PHE A 524 -11.79 -0.67 -22.14
N VAL A 525 -10.63 -0.51 -22.80
CA VAL A 525 -10.53 -0.17 -24.22
C VAL A 525 -11.14 -1.27 -25.09
N THR A 526 -10.97 -2.53 -24.71
CA THR A 526 -11.52 -3.69 -25.42
C THR A 526 -13.04 -3.74 -25.30
N ASP A 527 -13.56 -3.55 -24.08
CA ASP A 527 -14.99 -3.59 -23.80
C ASP A 527 -15.76 -2.44 -24.46
N HIS A 528 -15.11 -1.29 -24.61
CA HIS A 528 -15.73 -0.07 -25.16
C HIS A 528 -15.16 0.33 -26.53
N ALA A 529 -14.62 -0.65 -27.27
CA ALA A 529 -13.97 -0.42 -28.56
C ALA A 529 -14.84 0.39 -29.54
N ASP A 530 -16.15 0.12 -29.56
CA ASP A 530 -17.14 0.81 -30.40
C ASP A 530 -17.24 2.32 -30.11
N ALA A 531 -17.00 2.73 -28.86
CA ALA A 531 -17.06 4.12 -28.43
C ALA A 531 -15.71 4.85 -28.58
N ILE A 532 -14.62 4.10 -28.71
CA ILE A 532 -13.25 4.61 -28.70
C ILE A 532 -12.68 4.63 -30.12
N PHE A 533 -12.52 3.46 -30.74
CA PHE A 533 -11.90 3.34 -32.05
C PHE A 533 -12.82 3.88 -33.15
N SER A 534 -12.25 4.57 -34.13
CA SER A 534 -12.98 5.17 -35.26
C SER A 534 -14.12 6.13 -34.87
N SER A 535 -14.22 6.48 -33.59
CA SER A 535 -15.11 7.54 -33.10
C SER A 535 -14.51 8.91 -33.42
N LYS A 536 -15.36 9.93 -33.47
CA LYS A 536 -14.96 11.34 -33.48
C LYS A 536 -15.66 12.08 -32.34
N PRO A 537 -15.16 13.24 -31.90
CA PRO A 537 -15.91 14.17 -31.08
C PRO A 537 -17.34 14.32 -31.57
N TRP A 538 -18.29 14.29 -30.65
CA TRP A 538 -19.66 14.70 -30.97
C TRP A 538 -19.74 16.24 -30.99
N ILE A 539 -20.80 16.80 -31.60
CA ILE A 539 -20.97 18.26 -31.71
C ILE A 539 -21.03 18.95 -30.33
N TYR A 540 -21.45 18.21 -29.29
CA TYR A 540 -21.35 18.59 -27.90
C TYR A 540 -20.30 17.71 -27.24
N GLN A 541 -19.25 18.31 -26.69
CA GLN A 541 -18.09 17.58 -26.17
C GLN A 541 -18.29 17.09 -24.73
N SER A 542 -19.09 17.79 -23.94
CA SER A 542 -19.38 17.47 -22.55
C SER A 542 -20.74 17.98 -22.08
N ASP A 543 -21.19 17.49 -20.92
CA ASP A 543 -22.34 17.99 -20.17
C ASP A 543 -21.90 18.67 -18.85
N VAL A 544 -22.85 19.11 -18.01
CA VAL A 544 -22.56 19.77 -16.71
C VAL A 544 -22.13 18.82 -15.60
N ASP A 545 -22.28 17.52 -15.82
CA ASP A 545 -21.83 16.44 -14.94
C ASP A 545 -20.68 15.70 -15.65
N SER A 546 -19.88 14.92 -14.91
CA SER A 546 -18.75 14.08 -15.35
C SER A 546 -19.03 13.19 -16.58
N VAL A 547 -19.35 13.80 -17.72
CA VAL A 547 -19.92 13.19 -18.92
C VAL A 547 -19.27 13.84 -20.13
N VAL A 548 -18.62 13.03 -20.94
CA VAL A 548 -18.00 13.45 -22.20
C VAL A 548 -18.47 12.58 -23.36
N TYR A 549 -18.50 13.15 -24.56
CA TYR A 549 -19.14 12.48 -25.69
C TYR A 549 -18.18 12.20 -26.85
N THR A 550 -18.28 10.98 -27.37
CA THR A 550 -17.83 10.67 -28.74
C THR A 550 -19.05 10.26 -29.57
N SER A 551 -18.84 10.08 -30.86
CA SER A 551 -19.89 9.61 -31.75
C SER A 551 -19.32 8.88 -32.94
N GLN A 552 -20.16 8.05 -33.56
CA GLN A 552 -19.90 7.40 -34.83
C GLN A 552 -21.08 7.58 -35.78
N LEU A 553 -20.82 7.38 -37.07
CA LEU A 553 -21.84 7.42 -38.10
C LEU A 553 -22.00 6.02 -38.71
N ASN A 554 -23.24 5.55 -38.81
CA ASN A 554 -23.58 4.28 -39.44
C ASN A 554 -23.20 4.27 -40.93
N ASN A 555 -23.29 5.43 -41.59
CA ASN A 555 -22.93 5.63 -43.00
C ASN A 555 -22.17 6.97 -43.18
N PRO A 556 -20.83 6.95 -43.27
CA PRO A 556 -20.00 8.15 -43.40
C PRO A 556 -19.77 8.61 -44.85
N ASN A 557 -20.30 7.90 -45.86
CA ASN A 557 -19.87 8.01 -47.27
C ASN A 557 -20.04 9.39 -47.93
N ASN A 558 -20.70 10.36 -47.28
CA ASN A 558 -21.01 11.68 -47.82
C ASN A 558 -20.47 12.84 -46.96
N LEU A 559 -19.57 12.58 -46.01
CA LEU A 559 -18.99 13.62 -45.17
C LEU A 559 -17.51 13.84 -45.46
N ASP A 560 -17.07 15.08 -45.27
CA ASP A 560 -15.66 15.46 -45.36
C ASP A 560 -14.83 14.63 -44.37
N PRO A 561 -13.87 13.82 -44.84
CA PRO A 561 -13.04 13.00 -43.96
C PRO A 561 -12.21 13.84 -42.98
N TYR A 562 -11.90 15.09 -43.33
CA TYR A 562 -11.14 16.03 -42.51
C TYR A 562 -11.95 16.72 -41.41
N ARG A 563 -13.27 16.48 -41.33
CA ARG A 563 -14.09 17.04 -40.25
C ARG A 563 -13.64 16.50 -38.90
N LEU A 564 -13.40 17.40 -37.94
CA LEU A 564 -12.91 17.07 -36.59
C LEU A 564 -13.97 16.46 -35.66
N TYR A 565 -15.25 16.52 -36.02
CA TYR A 565 -16.39 16.01 -35.25
C TYR A 565 -17.43 15.33 -36.15
N ASN A 566 -18.32 14.51 -35.60
CA ASN A 566 -19.47 13.99 -36.36
C ASN A 566 -20.71 14.86 -36.14
N PRO A 567 -21.42 15.28 -37.21
CA PRO A 567 -22.70 15.95 -37.07
C PRO A 567 -23.75 15.00 -36.47
N GLN A 568 -24.72 15.54 -35.74
CA GLN A 568 -25.88 14.78 -35.29
C GLN A 568 -26.86 14.59 -36.44
N GLN A 569 -27.09 13.34 -36.81
CA GLN A 569 -28.03 12.91 -37.84
C GLN A 569 -28.95 11.85 -37.25
N GLN A 570 -30.23 12.16 -37.13
CA GLN A 570 -31.23 11.19 -36.70
C GLN A 570 -31.11 9.90 -37.53
N ASN A 571 -31.04 8.75 -36.86
CA ASN A 571 -30.86 7.40 -37.41
C ASN A 571 -29.48 7.08 -38.04
N ASN A 572 -28.58 8.05 -38.20
CA ASN A 572 -27.23 7.82 -38.70
C ASN A 572 -26.15 8.01 -37.63
N THR A 573 -26.36 8.86 -36.63
CA THR A 573 -25.40 9.08 -35.55
C THR A 573 -25.68 8.17 -34.35
N VAL A 574 -24.64 7.50 -33.90
CA VAL A 574 -24.57 6.84 -32.59
C VAL A 574 -23.77 7.75 -31.68
N ILE A 575 -24.36 8.14 -30.55
CA ILE A 575 -23.70 8.96 -29.53
C ILE A 575 -23.21 8.02 -28.43
N TYR A 576 -21.97 8.19 -28.00
CA TYR A 576 -21.41 7.49 -26.85
C TYR A 576 -21.14 8.49 -25.74
N ALA A 577 -21.84 8.35 -24.62
CA ALA A 577 -21.63 9.17 -23.43
C ALA A 577 -20.76 8.40 -22.43
N PHE A 578 -19.53 8.85 -22.24
CA PHE A 578 -18.63 8.37 -21.20
C PHE A 578 -18.99 9.10 -19.92
N VAL A 579 -19.55 8.38 -18.96
CA VAL A 579 -19.84 8.90 -17.62
C VAL A 579 -18.63 8.54 -16.75
N THR A 580 -17.81 9.51 -16.38
CA THR A 580 -16.51 9.29 -15.75
C THR A 580 -16.57 9.06 -14.23
N ASN A 581 -17.75 9.21 -13.63
CA ASN A 581 -18.02 8.87 -12.22
C ASN A 581 -19.40 8.22 -12.07
N TRP A 582 -19.50 7.16 -11.26
CA TRP A 582 -20.77 6.55 -10.94
C TRP A 582 -21.62 7.48 -10.04
N PRO A 583 -22.86 7.84 -10.42
CA PRO A 583 -23.69 8.72 -9.61
C PRO A 583 -24.27 7.98 -8.40
N ASP A 584 -24.22 8.61 -7.22
CA ASP A 584 -24.68 8.03 -5.95
C ASP A 584 -26.16 7.62 -5.98
N ASP A 585 -26.98 8.32 -6.76
CA ASP A 585 -28.42 8.08 -6.91
C ASP A 585 -28.78 7.21 -8.12
N ASN A 586 -27.79 6.71 -8.87
CA ASN A 586 -27.96 5.93 -10.10
C ASN A 586 -28.71 6.67 -11.23
N LEU A 587 -28.78 8.00 -11.19
CA LEU A 587 -29.44 8.82 -12.20
C LEU A 587 -28.43 9.66 -12.98
N ILE A 588 -28.59 9.73 -14.31
CA ILE A 588 -27.67 10.44 -15.20
C ILE A 588 -28.45 11.40 -16.07
N ASN A 589 -28.14 12.69 -15.96
CA ASN A 589 -28.80 13.73 -16.72
C ASN A 589 -28.00 14.09 -17.97
N LEU A 590 -28.51 13.73 -19.15
CA LEU A 590 -27.91 14.06 -20.45
C LEU A 590 -28.70 15.21 -21.07
N THR A 591 -28.27 16.45 -20.81
CA THR A 591 -29.00 17.67 -21.18
C THR A 591 -28.89 18.02 -22.66
N ARG A 592 -27.98 17.35 -23.38
CA ARG A 592 -27.73 17.57 -24.83
C ARG A 592 -28.46 16.59 -25.74
N VAL A 593 -29.07 15.55 -25.18
CA VAL A 593 -29.65 14.44 -25.96
C VAL A 593 -31.16 14.63 -26.07
N VAL A 594 -31.64 14.96 -27.27
CA VAL A 594 -33.09 15.09 -27.53
C VAL A 594 -33.64 13.74 -28.00
N PRO A 595 -34.57 13.11 -27.24
CA PRO A 595 -35.09 11.81 -27.60
C PRO A 595 -36.14 11.91 -28.72
N THR A 596 -36.30 10.80 -29.45
CA THR A 596 -37.40 10.52 -30.36
C THR A 596 -38.16 9.29 -29.86
N SER A 597 -39.29 8.96 -30.48
CA SER A 597 -40.02 7.72 -30.17
C SER A 597 -39.24 6.44 -30.49
N GLN A 598 -38.09 6.54 -31.18
CA GLN A 598 -37.22 5.43 -31.55
C GLN A 598 -35.88 5.45 -30.78
N THR A 599 -35.70 6.41 -29.87
CA THR A 599 -34.45 6.52 -29.12
C THR A 599 -34.25 5.31 -28.23
N THR A 600 -33.05 4.75 -28.30
CA THR A 600 -32.60 3.68 -27.40
C THR A 600 -31.38 4.16 -26.65
N VAL A 601 -31.32 3.78 -25.37
CA VAL A 601 -30.16 3.99 -24.50
C VAL A 601 -29.73 2.62 -24.01
N ASN A 602 -28.47 2.29 -24.24
CA ASN A 602 -27.90 1.02 -23.83
C ASN A 602 -26.60 1.25 -23.09
N LEU A 603 -26.40 0.55 -21.99
CA LEU A 603 -25.13 0.50 -21.28
C LEU A 603 -24.23 -0.53 -21.93
N LEU A 604 -23.03 -0.12 -22.37
CA LEU A 604 -22.02 -1.02 -22.91
C LEU A 604 -21.35 -1.81 -21.78
N HIS A 605 -21.14 -3.11 -21.99
CA HIS A 605 -20.42 -4.00 -21.09
C HIS A 605 -20.01 -5.26 -21.83
N GLY A 606 -18.95 -5.97 -21.41
CA GLY A 606 -18.69 -7.33 -21.88
C GLY A 606 -18.26 -7.47 -23.34
N GLY A 607 -17.50 -6.51 -23.88
CA GLY A 607 -16.92 -6.57 -25.22
C GLY A 607 -17.66 -5.79 -26.31
N PRO A 608 -17.05 -5.65 -27.51
CA PRO A 608 -17.64 -4.92 -28.63
C PRO A 608 -19.01 -5.47 -29.03
N GLY A 609 -20.00 -4.59 -29.17
CA GLY A 609 -21.38 -4.96 -29.53
C GLY A 609 -22.22 -5.57 -28.40
N THR A 610 -21.69 -5.73 -27.19
CA THR A 610 -22.43 -6.25 -26.03
C THR A 610 -22.98 -5.08 -25.19
N TYR A 611 -24.27 -5.14 -24.83
CA TYR A 611 -24.95 -4.06 -24.11
C TYR A 611 -26.24 -4.50 -23.42
N SER A 612 -26.65 -3.73 -22.40
CA SER A 612 -27.95 -3.83 -21.73
C SER A 612 -28.78 -2.59 -21.98
N SER A 613 -30.05 -2.75 -22.36
CA SER A 613 -30.97 -1.61 -22.46
C SER A 613 -31.25 -1.03 -21.08
N VAL A 614 -31.20 0.30 -20.96
CA VAL A 614 -31.49 1.02 -19.71
C VAL A 614 -32.66 1.99 -19.91
N PRO A 615 -33.56 2.13 -18.92
CA PRO A 615 -34.69 3.04 -19.00
C PRO A 615 -34.23 4.50 -19.00
N PHE A 616 -35.01 5.36 -19.66
CA PHE A 616 -34.82 6.81 -19.62
C PHE A 616 -36.16 7.55 -19.70
N SER A 617 -36.18 8.79 -19.23
CA SER A 617 -37.31 9.70 -19.34
C SER A 617 -36.88 11.02 -19.97
N GLN A 618 -37.79 11.68 -20.69
CA GLN A 618 -37.51 12.98 -21.29
C GLN A 618 -37.54 14.10 -20.22
N THR A 619 -36.54 14.96 -20.22
CA THR A 619 -36.48 16.17 -19.38
C THR A 619 -36.80 17.42 -20.21
N SER A 620 -36.78 18.61 -19.58
CA SER A 620 -36.99 19.88 -20.29
C SER A 620 -35.91 20.19 -21.33
N THR A 621 -34.72 19.60 -21.19
CA THR A 621 -33.55 19.88 -22.02
C THR A 621 -32.98 18.65 -22.73
N GLY A 622 -33.19 17.45 -22.20
CA GLY A 622 -32.69 16.21 -22.81
C GLY A 622 -33.33 14.95 -22.24
N ILE A 623 -32.52 14.03 -21.69
CA ILE A 623 -32.99 12.79 -21.05
C ILE A 623 -32.38 12.57 -19.68
N LEU A 624 -33.14 11.89 -18.81
CA LEU A 624 -32.68 11.35 -17.53
C LEU A 624 -32.64 9.82 -17.65
N VAL A 625 -31.45 9.25 -17.55
CA VAL A 625 -31.20 7.80 -17.64
C VAL A 625 -31.14 7.21 -16.24
N ASP A 626 -31.81 6.09 -16.02
CA ASP A 626 -31.84 5.37 -14.75
C ASP A 626 -31.10 4.03 -14.90
N ILE A 627 -30.04 3.85 -14.12
CA ILE A 627 -29.17 2.66 -14.16
C ILE A 627 -29.34 1.77 -12.91
N SER A 628 -30.39 1.97 -12.12
CA SER A 628 -30.60 1.25 -10.84
C SER A 628 -30.73 -0.27 -10.98
N ASP A 629 -31.26 -0.75 -12.11
CA ASP A 629 -31.48 -2.17 -12.39
C ASP A 629 -30.30 -2.87 -13.10
N VAL A 630 -29.17 -2.17 -13.26
CA VAL A 630 -27.99 -2.74 -13.89
C VAL A 630 -27.31 -3.71 -12.91
N SER A 631 -27.38 -5.00 -13.22
CA SER A 631 -26.60 -6.00 -12.47
C SER A 631 -25.11 -5.82 -12.73
N LEU A 632 -24.33 -5.58 -11.68
CA LEU A 632 -22.86 -5.54 -11.74
C LEU A 632 -22.26 -6.87 -12.23
N SER A 633 -23.00 -7.97 -12.17
CA SER A 633 -22.59 -9.27 -12.73
C SER A 633 -22.52 -9.31 -14.26
N ASN A 634 -23.08 -8.31 -14.95
CA ASN A 634 -23.03 -8.22 -16.41
C ASN A 634 -21.67 -7.71 -16.92
N PHE A 635 -20.87 -7.09 -16.06
CA PHE A 635 -19.50 -6.72 -16.38
C PHE A 635 -18.60 -7.94 -16.16
N PRO A 636 -17.80 -8.36 -17.16
CA PRO A 636 -17.07 -9.61 -17.12
C PRO A 636 -16.20 -9.71 -15.86
N SER A 637 -16.47 -10.74 -15.07
CA SER A 637 -15.87 -11.01 -13.76
C SER A 637 -14.42 -11.51 -13.80
N SER A 638 -13.72 -11.38 -14.93
CA SER A 638 -12.35 -11.88 -15.07
C SER A 638 -11.34 -10.78 -14.77
N ASN A 639 -11.17 -10.52 -13.48
CA ASN A 639 -10.11 -9.73 -12.84
C ASN A 639 -10.38 -8.21 -12.70
N TYR A 640 -10.82 -7.84 -11.50
CA TYR A 640 -10.48 -6.62 -10.76
C TYR A 640 -10.41 -5.31 -11.57
N VAL A 641 -11.55 -4.64 -11.70
CA VAL A 641 -11.85 -3.27 -11.24
C VAL A 641 -13.19 -2.89 -11.87
N LEU A 642 -14.22 -2.68 -11.04
CA LEU A 642 -15.39 -1.93 -11.50
C LEU A 642 -14.90 -0.50 -11.71
N PHE A 643 -14.77 -0.09 -12.97
CA PHE A 643 -14.43 1.29 -13.24
C PHE A 643 -15.59 2.18 -12.78
N ASN A 644 -15.25 3.31 -12.16
CA ASN A 644 -16.22 4.37 -11.94
C ASN A 644 -16.67 4.99 -13.28
N THR A 645 -15.91 4.77 -14.34
CA THR A 645 -16.28 5.17 -15.70
C THR A 645 -17.03 4.07 -16.46
N PHE A 646 -18.16 4.41 -17.07
CA PHE A 646 -18.90 3.53 -17.98
C PHE A 646 -19.41 4.29 -19.21
N VAL A 647 -19.90 3.55 -20.23
CA VAL A 647 -20.30 4.14 -21.50
C VAL A 647 -21.75 3.82 -21.86
N LEU A 648 -22.54 4.86 -22.12
CA LEU A 648 -23.88 4.73 -22.68
C LEU A 648 -23.84 4.91 -24.20
N LYS A 649 -24.39 3.94 -24.94
CA LYS A 649 -24.66 3.99 -26.37
C LYS A 649 -26.09 4.47 -26.62
N ILE A 650 -26.20 5.61 -27.30
CA ILE A 650 -27.48 6.28 -27.56
C ILE A 650 -27.71 6.33 -29.07
N GLN A 651 -28.86 5.85 -29.53
CA GLN A 651 -29.21 5.78 -30.94
C GLN A 651 -30.54 6.47 -31.22
N ASN A 652 -30.73 6.91 -32.48
CA ASN A 652 -31.96 7.54 -32.96
C ASN A 652 -32.40 8.78 -32.16
N ALA A 653 -31.45 9.49 -31.53
CA ALA A 653 -31.69 10.80 -30.96
C ALA A 653 -31.93 11.83 -32.08
N ALA A 654 -32.78 12.82 -31.83
CA ALA A 654 -33.10 13.86 -32.80
C ALA A 654 -31.86 14.71 -33.12
N SER A 655 -31.79 15.22 -34.36
CA SER A 655 -30.82 16.25 -34.72
C SER A 655 -31.18 17.56 -34.03
N GLN A 656 -30.21 18.17 -33.33
CA GLN A 656 -30.37 19.45 -32.67
C GLN A 656 -29.18 20.34 -32.98
N CYS A 657 -29.46 21.58 -33.41
CA CYS A 657 -28.43 22.60 -33.54
C CYS A 657 -27.97 23.15 -32.18
N PRO A 658 -26.71 23.63 -32.10
CA PRO A 658 -26.25 24.31 -30.89
C PRO A 658 -27.20 25.43 -30.46
N VAL A 659 -27.19 25.76 -29.16
CA VAL A 659 -28.04 26.84 -28.63
C VAL A 659 -27.77 28.13 -29.40
N ASN A 660 -28.84 28.79 -29.89
CA ASN A 660 -28.82 29.97 -30.76
C ASN A 660 -28.37 29.73 -32.23
N TRP A 661 -28.38 28.48 -32.68
CA TRP A 661 -28.21 28.11 -34.09
C TRP A 661 -29.53 27.59 -34.67
N ILE A 662 -29.71 27.82 -35.96
CA ILE A 662 -30.90 27.48 -36.73
C ILE A 662 -30.59 26.26 -37.59
N GLN A 663 -31.47 25.26 -37.57
CA GLN A 663 -31.34 24.10 -38.45
C GLN A 663 -31.53 24.52 -39.91
N ASN A 664 -30.56 24.21 -40.77
CA ASN A 664 -30.69 24.41 -42.21
C ASN A 664 -31.85 23.52 -42.73
N SER A 665 -32.85 24.15 -43.36
CA SER A 665 -34.06 23.48 -43.88
C SER A 665 -33.76 22.54 -45.05
N LEU A 666 -32.70 22.83 -45.81
CA LEU A 666 -32.28 22.11 -47.01
C LEU A 666 -31.34 20.97 -46.70
N ASN A 667 -30.32 21.28 -45.90
CA ASN A 667 -29.41 20.29 -45.38
C ASN A 667 -29.62 20.19 -43.87
N LYS A 668 -30.52 19.31 -43.42
CA LYS A 668 -30.77 19.06 -41.99
C LYS A 668 -29.56 18.53 -41.22
N GLN A 669 -28.40 18.40 -41.86
CA GLN A 669 -27.10 18.06 -41.27
C GLN A 669 -26.25 19.30 -40.95
N GLU A 670 -26.72 20.50 -41.31
CA GLU A 670 -26.05 21.78 -41.08
C GLU A 670 -26.87 22.67 -40.16
N CYS A 671 -26.15 23.42 -39.34
CA CYS A 671 -26.70 24.44 -38.48
C CYS A 671 -26.11 25.78 -38.91
N LEU A 672 -26.95 26.81 -38.93
CA LEU A 672 -26.59 28.15 -39.34
C LEU A 672 -26.69 29.07 -38.12
N THR A 673 -25.78 30.03 -38.02
CA THR A 673 -25.88 31.12 -37.07
C THR A 673 -25.39 32.40 -37.73
N PHE A 674 -25.78 33.54 -37.17
CA PHE A 674 -25.50 34.85 -37.74
C PHE A 674 -24.61 35.66 -36.80
N GLY A 675 -23.53 36.23 -37.35
CA GLY A 675 -22.79 37.29 -36.68
C GLY A 675 -23.58 38.60 -36.70
N ASN A 676 -23.46 39.39 -35.63
CA ASN A 676 -24.12 40.70 -35.51
C ASN A 676 -23.19 41.88 -35.87
N SER A 677 -22.01 41.60 -36.43
CA SER A 677 -20.96 42.57 -36.75
C SER A 677 -20.49 42.44 -38.20
N THR A 678 -20.31 43.57 -38.88
CA THR A 678 -19.70 43.61 -40.22
C THR A 678 -18.19 43.35 -40.12
N LEU A 679 -17.70 42.28 -40.77
CA LEU A 679 -16.29 41.89 -40.79
C LEU A 679 -15.81 41.62 -42.21
N GLY A 680 -14.50 41.79 -42.46
CA GLY A 680 -13.86 41.27 -43.67
C GLY A 680 -13.76 39.75 -43.65
N TRP A 681 -13.58 39.11 -44.82
CA TRP A 681 -13.69 37.65 -44.97
C TRP A 681 -12.83 36.85 -43.97
N ASN A 682 -11.55 37.21 -43.84
CA ASN A 682 -10.63 36.51 -42.93
C ASN A 682 -11.04 36.67 -41.46
N ALA A 683 -11.47 37.86 -41.06
CA ALA A 683 -11.94 38.11 -39.69
C ALA A 683 -13.26 37.40 -39.41
N ALA A 684 -14.17 37.33 -40.38
CA ALA A 684 -15.43 36.60 -40.28
C ALA A 684 -15.19 35.09 -40.16
N ASN A 685 -14.28 34.53 -40.96
CA ASN A 685 -13.89 33.12 -40.87
C ASN A 685 -13.19 32.79 -39.53
N SER A 686 -12.34 33.68 -39.03
CA SER A 686 -11.77 33.57 -37.67
C SER A 686 -12.84 33.65 -36.59
N GLN A 687 -13.85 34.53 -36.74
CA GLN A 687 -14.97 34.62 -35.80
C GLN A 687 -15.82 33.35 -35.79
N CYS A 688 -16.07 32.71 -36.94
CA CYS A 688 -16.69 31.39 -37.00
C CYS A 688 -15.91 30.38 -36.16
N GLY A 689 -14.57 30.36 -36.28
CA GLY A 689 -13.72 29.50 -35.45
C GLY A 689 -13.83 29.73 -33.94
N ILE A 690 -14.23 30.92 -33.49
CA ILE A 690 -14.49 31.23 -32.07
C ILE A 690 -15.85 30.66 -31.60
N LEU A 691 -16.84 30.57 -32.50
CA LEU A 691 -18.17 30.05 -32.18
C LEU A 691 -18.18 28.53 -31.92
N GLY A 692 -17.14 27.83 -32.36
CA GLY A 692 -16.93 26.43 -32.05
C GLY A 692 -16.06 25.73 -33.11
N PRO A 693 -15.42 24.60 -32.75
CA PRO A 693 -14.62 23.83 -33.68
C PRO A 693 -15.44 23.38 -34.91
N GLY A 694 -14.96 23.74 -36.10
CA GLY A 694 -15.57 23.45 -37.41
C GLY A 694 -16.84 24.23 -37.75
N ALA A 695 -17.12 25.32 -37.03
CA ALA A 695 -17.94 26.40 -37.56
C ALA A 695 -17.15 27.15 -38.65
N THR A 696 -17.73 27.28 -39.83
CA THR A 696 -17.12 27.94 -41.00
C THR A 696 -18.12 28.89 -41.63
N LEU A 697 -17.63 29.82 -42.46
CA LEU A 697 -18.52 30.64 -43.28
C LEU A 697 -19.35 29.74 -44.20
N THR A 698 -20.66 29.98 -44.22
CA THR A 698 -21.58 29.28 -45.12
C THR A 698 -21.36 29.75 -46.56
N SER A 699 -21.47 28.80 -47.50
CA SER A 699 -21.38 29.03 -48.93
C SER A 699 -22.61 28.46 -49.61
N ILE A 700 -23.11 29.14 -50.65
CA ILE A 700 -24.28 28.64 -51.37
C ILE A 700 -23.85 27.83 -52.60
N ALA A 701 -24.46 26.66 -52.78
CA ALA A 701 -24.23 25.77 -53.90
C ALA A 701 -25.31 25.84 -54.99
N SER A 702 -26.45 26.50 -54.77
CA SER A 702 -27.50 26.66 -55.80
C SER A 702 -28.42 27.88 -55.60
N ALA A 703 -29.12 28.30 -56.66
CA ALA A 703 -30.14 29.37 -56.58
C ALA A 703 -31.33 29.02 -55.66
N PHE A 704 -31.66 27.73 -55.57
CA PHE A 704 -32.66 27.23 -54.63
C PHE A 704 -32.19 27.41 -53.18
N GLU A 705 -30.93 27.05 -52.90
CA GLU A 705 -30.32 27.23 -51.58
C GLU A 705 -30.19 28.69 -51.16
N ASN A 706 -29.87 29.57 -52.10
CA ASN A 706 -29.89 31.01 -51.86
C ASN A 706 -31.26 31.52 -51.38
N THR A 707 -32.35 31.03 -51.98
CA THR A 707 -33.71 31.48 -51.67
C THR A 707 -34.10 31.11 -50.24
N GLU A 708 -33.74 29.91 -49.81
CA GLU A 708 -34.00 29.42 -48.45
C GLU A 708 -33.13 30.12 -47.40
N ILE A 709 -31.81 30.25 -47.63
CA ILE A 709 -30.91 30.95 -46.70
C ILE A 709 -31.26 32.44 -46.63
N ALA A 710 -31.67 33.07 -47.73
CA ALA A 710 -32.21 34.44 -47.72
C ALA A 710 -33.50 34.55 -46.89
N GLY A 711 -34.35 33.52 -46.91
CA GLY A 711 -35.52 33.42 -46.03
C GLY A 711 -35.14 33.46 -44.54
N LEU A 712 -34.05 32.80 -44.16
CA LEU A 712 -33.54 32.78 -42.78
C LEU A 712 -32.91 34.11 -42.32
N THR A 713 -32.54 34.98 -43.27
CA THR A 713 -31.99 36.32 -42.99
C THR A 713 -33.04 37.43 -43.06
N GLN A 714 -34.32 37.09 -43.20
CA GLN A 714 -35.41 38.07 -43.20
C GLN A 714 -35.44 38.85 -41.88
N GLY A 715 -35.05 40.14 -41.95
CA GLY A 715 -34.93 41.04 -40.80
C GLY A 715 -33.52 41.58 -40.58
N CYS A 716 -32.50 40.98 -41.21
CA CYS A 716 -31.14 41.53 -41.22
C CYS A 716 -31.02 42.65 -42.26
N SER A 717 -30.41 43.79 -41.89
CA SER A 717 -30.19 44.90 -42.82
C SER A 717 -29.22 44.55 -43.95
N ASN A 718 -28.25 43.67 -43.68
CA ASN A 718 -27.29 43.12 -44.63
C ASN A 718 -26.89 41.70 -44.18
N ALA A 719 -26.85 40.74 -45.09
CA ALA A 719 -26.30 39.40 -44.85
C ALA A 719 -25.28 39.06 -45.94
N TYR A 720 -24.10 38.59 -45.55
CA TYR A 720 -23.03 38.22 -46.48
C TYR A 720 -23.01 36.70 -46.64
N ILE A 721 -23.08 36.23 -47.88
CA ILE A 721 -22.97 34.82 -48.20
C ILE A 721 -21.98 34.65 -49.36
N GLY A 722 -21.09 33.66 -49.27
CA GLY A 722 -20.00 33.48 -50.21
C GLY A 722 -20.42 32.80 -51.52
N LEU A 723 -20.00 33.39 -52.65
CA LEU A 723 -19.88 32.74 -53.96
C LEU A 723 -18.39 32.60 -54.28
N TYR A 724 -18.01 31.71 -55.20
CA TYR A 724 -16.64 31.65 -55.69
C TYR A 724 -16.55 32.26 -57.09
N ARG A 725 -15.44 32.96 -57.36
CA ARG A 725 -15.13 33.49 -58.69
C ARG A 725 -13.95 32.73 -59.25
N ASN A 726 -14.19 31.94 -60.29
CA ASN A 726 -13.12 31.31 -61.04
C ASN A 726 -12.24 32.40 -61.67
N SER A 727 -10.91 32.30 -61.53
CA SER A 727 -9.94 33.24 -62.10
C SER A 727 -10.04 33.39 -63.62
N SER A 728 -10.69 32.43 -64.30
CA SER A 728 -10.90 32.40 -65.75
C SER A 728 -12.24 33.02 -66.20
N SER A 729 -13.12 33.37 -65.26
CA SER A 729 -14.49 33.86 -65.50
C SER A 729 -14.67 35.24 -64.88
N SER A 730 -15.19 36.20 -65.65
CA SER A 730 -15.60 37.49 -65.09
C SER A 730 -16.84 37.38 -64.21
N ASN A 731 -17.55 36.24 -64.23
CA ASN A 731 -18.81 36.01 -63.55
C ASN A 731 -18.61 35.16 -62.28
N TRP A 732 -19.39 35.47 -61.25
CA TRP A 732 -19.50 34.63 -60.05
C TRP A 732 -20.22 33.31 -60.40
N GLN A 733 -19.79 32.22 -59.77
CA GLN A 733 -20.36 30.89 -59.97
C GLN A 733 -20.76 30.27 -58.63
N TRP A 734 -21.80 29.43 -58.67
CA TRP A 734 -22.10 28.52 -57.56
C TRP A 734 -20.98 27.47 -57.45
N ILE A 735 -20.82 26.83 -56.28
CA ILE A 735 -19.79 25.81 -56.06
C ILE A 735 -19.91 24.62 -57.01
N ASN A 736 -21.13 24.32 -57.48
CA ASN A 736 -21.38 23.26 -58.46
C ASN A 736 -20.97 23.64 -59.91
N GLY A 737 -20.48 24.87 -60.14
CA GLY A 737 -20.01 25.37 -61.44
C GLY A 737 -21.05 26.15 -62.25
N ASP A 738 -22.32 26.20 -61.81
CA ASP A 738 -23.37 26.94 -62.51
C ASP A 738 -23.15 28.46 -62.43
N THR A 739 -23.53 29.18 -63.50
CA THR A 739 -23.37 30.64 -63.55
C THR A 739 -24.38 31.31 -62.60
N ALA A 740 -23.89 32.12 -61.67
CA ALA A 740 -24.75 32.87 -60.75
C ALA A 740 -25.12 34.22 -61.37
N THR A 741 -26.42 34.48 -61.54
CA THR A 741 -26.96 35.80 -61.86
C THR A 741 -27.69 36.33 -60.64
N TYR A 742 -27.12 37.36 -60.00
CA TYR A 742 -27.70 38.00 -58.81
C TYR A 742 -27.58 39.51 -58.91
N THR A 743 -28.67 40.23 -58.61
CA THR A 743 -28.83 41.66 -58.91
C THR A 743 -28.60 42.60 -57.71
N ASN A 744 -28.27 42.07 -56.52
CA ASN A 744 -28.09 42.84 -55.29
C ASN A 744 -26.70 42.65 -54.66
N TRP A 745 -25.64 42.89 -55.42
CA TRP A 745 -24.30 43.00 -54.83
C TRP A 745 -24.11 44.41 -54.23
N GLY A 746 -23.89 44.48 -52.91
CA GLY A 746 -23.13 45.60 -52.34
C GLY A 746 -21.63 45.34 -52.52
N THR A 747 -20.82 46.39 -52.70
CA THR A 747 -19.35 46.26 -52.72
C THR A 747 -18.87 45.82 -51.34
N GLY A 748 -18.68 44.52 -51.14
CA GLY A 748 -17.95 43.98 -50.00
C GLY A 748 -16.45 44.24 -50.17
N ILE A 749 -15.79 44.72 -49.12
CA ILE A 749 -14.33 44.83 -49.07
C ILE A 749 -13.78 43.41 -48.88
N LEU A 750 -12.90 42.99 -49.79
CA LEU A 750 -12.17 41.71 -49.74
C LEU A 750 -11.43 41.51 -48.41
#